data_AF-M4BQJ0-F1
#
_entry.id   AF-M4BQJ0-F1
#
_cell.length_a   1.000
_cell.length_b   1.000
_cell.length_c   1.000
_cell.angle_alpha   90.00
_cell.angle_beta   90.00
_cell.angle_gamma   90.00
#
_symmetry.space_group_name_H-M   'P 1'
#
loop_
_entity.id
_entity.type
_entity.pdbx_description
1 polymer ?
#
loop_
_entity_poly.entity_id
_entity_poly.type
_entity_poly.pdbx_seq_one_letter_code
_entity_poly.pdbx_strand_id
1 'polypeptide(L)'
;MEFLVHNISHSDLVVELSWLHSDTKDLISSTSTSANSNNHTTTDPLPSTHEARPSIEIDGISVPLSILARPKYSLFQQTSRRILDRVQQLQLEQPQASPSSWSSLLHTCNVTSDKRSTTCNTDTQLPIGFNLAAAPIDLSKSELLSDFQLRTEGDCIERYWDDRVGITAVYFPLVALLLPKWLQVLTEFQSETSRRLVYLISGAGIPRHVEHVGSGNSTEVTAQLLALFVHEYDRQVTVIQVHSGSNIFRFDDNVQFMTRELRPLLEAHRETLVDRCGEAWKAHFHVTIAYADGPPARLSALNASLRIYRPSYLHVWQLKTFWHEWKVSLMDVDFHSFENIEASPLIAPSKADAMTQRIVVEMKTFRDQFLAAEGQGELASFWLRKSRKPVLAVLLIEKAASRSNESPTVVVQRGMNCEVSMPTGSLCAERNAIGSALASDPTLTRRALKMIAVLGLNLAGGDIGSSDLVTGSTPLISTDQSEERVQEDGKTEEELLQVHTSAVTTFVEPTLVSGKSGSKTTADVEVAVEPDRIQWTVSGPRLSEDEGAKGLILNDECGQHCRASEGCGHGKRSREHVNEVTSRSLTKPKRPRTFSCDELISDSMRESRTLPDRNPLAPCGACKEWLVKIAEANPSFRVITFDNAHCRHVYINQII
;
A
#
# COMPACT_ATOMS: atom_id res chain seq x y z
N MET A 1 -6.26 11.85 3.91
CA MET A 1 -5.91 11.08 5.11
C MET A 1 -4.94 10.02 4.66
N GLU A 2 -3.77 10.01 5.27
CA GLU A 2 -2.66 9.11 4.94
C GLU A 2 -2.49 8.11 6.08
N PHE A 3 -2.51 6.82 5.76
CA PHE A 3 -2.35 5.73 6.72
C PHE A 3 -1.07 4.97 6.42
N LEU A 4 -0.18 4.83 7.38
CA LEU A 4 0.94 3.88 7.33
C LEU A 4 0.62 2.71 8.26
N VAL A 5 0.53 1.50 7.72
CA VAL A 5 0.25 0.28 8.47
C VAL A 5 1.55 -0.51 8.61
N HIS A 6 2.06 -0.61 9.83
CA HIS A 6 3.29 -1.30 10.16
C HIS A 6 3.05 -2.50 11.07
N ASN A 7 3.54 -3.67 10.65
CA ASN A 7 3.53 -4.88 11.47
C ASN A 7 4.83 -4.96 12.26
N ILE A 8 4.72 -4.91 13.59
CA ILE A 8 5.88 -4.93 14.47
C ILE A 8 6.43 -6.36 14.58
N SER A 9 7.74 -6.51 14.41
CA SER A 9 8.49 -7.74 14.64
C SER A 9 9.60 -7.54 15.68
N HIS A 10 10.26 -8.63 16.07
CA HIS A 10 11.45 -8.60 16.93
C HIS A 10 12.65 -7.87 16.30
N SER A 11 12.63 -7.62 14.99
CA SER A 11 13.66 -6.84 14.29
C SER A 11 13.46 -5.33 14.41
N ASP A 12 12.29 -4.87 14.88
CA ASP A 12 12.03 -3.45 15.15
C ASP A 12 12.81 -2.92 16.35
N LEU A 13 13.34 -3.76 17.23
CA LEU A 13 14.07 -3.33 18.42
C LEU A 13 15.47 -3.94 18.46
N VAL A 14 16.46 -3.06 18.51
CA VAL A 14 17.87 -3.40 18.75
C VAL A 14 18.35 -2.54 19.91
N VAL A 15 19.23 -3.07 20.75
CA VAL A 15 19.82 -2.31 21.87
C VAL A 15 21.32 -2.21 21.73
N GLU A 16 21.89 -1.13 22.24
CA GLU A 16 23.32 -1.03 22.53
C GLU A 16 23.58 -1.40 23.97
N LEU A 17 24.53 -2.31 24.17
CA LEU A 17 25.03 -2.70 25.47
C LEU A 17 26.44 -2.15 25.60
N SER A 18 26.74 -1.49 26.72
CA SER A 18 28.07 -0.91 26.97
C SER A 18 28.65 -1.38 28.29
N TRP A 19 29.98 -1.43 28.33
CA TRP A 19 30.74 -1.70 29.54
C TRP A 19 30.87 -0.43 30.41
N LEU A 20 30.23 -0.42 31.58
CA LEU A 20 30.08 0.74 32.47
C LEU A 20 31.24 0.89 33.47
N HIS A 21 32.48 0.78 32.98
CA HIS A 21 33.66 0.89 33.83
C HIS A 21 33.91 2.35 34.28
N SER A 22 34.47 2.54 35.49
CA SER A 22 34.65 3.87 36.11
C SER A 22 35.67 4.74 35.38
N ASP A 23 36.69 4.13 34.77
CA ASP A 23 37.75 4.83 34.04
C ASP A 23 37.31 5.21 32.61
N THR A 24 36.17 4.70 32.13
CA THR A 24 35.64 5.01 30.79
C THR A 24 34.98 6.39 30.71
N LYS A 25 34.57 6.99 31.84
CA LYS A 25 33.99 8.36 31.85
C LYS A 25 35.00 9.41 31.36
N ASP A 26 36.29 9.21 31.61
CA ASP A 26 37.35 10.11 31.16
C ASP A 26 37.74 9.88 29.69
N LEU A 27 37.55 8.67 29.16
CA LEU A 27 37.80 8.34 27.74
C LEU A 27 36.64 8.74 26.80
N ILE A 28 35.38 8.64 27.27
CA ILE A 28 34.20 9.00 26.46
C ILE A 28 34.01 10.53 26.41
N SER A 29 34.40 11.26 27.47
CA SER A 29 34.38 12.74 27.46
C SER A 29 35.40 13.37 26.49
N SER A 30 36.44 12.64 26.09
CA SER A 30 37.48 13.18 25.20
C SER A 30 37.19 12.95 23.71
N THR A 31 36.27 12.04 23.36
CA THR A 31 35.88 11.78 21.96
C THR A 31 34.68 12.61 21.48
N SER A 32 33.93 13.25 22.38
CA SER A 32 32.79 14.12 22.02
C SER A 32 33.16 15.60 21.79
N THR A 33 34.44 15.99 21.85
CA THR A 33 34.84 17.42 21.87
C THR A 33 35.92 17.85 20.86
N SER A 34 36.37 16.98 19.96
CA SER A 34 37.40 17.32 18.96
C SER A 34 36.92 17.20 17.51
N ALA A 35 35.93 18.01 17.16
CA ALA A 35 35.60 18.32 15.76
C ALA A 35 35.54 19.84 15.57
N ASN A 36 36.63 20.54 15.90
CA ASN A 36 36.88 21.89 15.40
C ASN A 36 38.35 22.28 15.62
N SER A 37 39.17 22.09 14.58
CA SER A 37 40.44 22.80 14.42
C SER A 37 40.90 22.67 12.97
N ASN A 38 40.74 23.77 12.23
CA ASN A 38 41.33 23.98 10.91
C ASN A 38 42.82 23.62 10.89
N ASN A 39 43.27 22.88 9.86
CA ASN A 39 44.46 23.26 9.12
C ASN A 39 44.52 22.59 7.73
N HIS A 40 44.62 23.46 6.73
CA HIS A 40 44.92 23.16 5.33
C HIS A 40 46.35 22.63 5.20
N THR A 41 46.55 21.44 4.63
CA THR A 41 47.54 21.20 3.54
C THR A 41 47.39 19.81 2.92
N THR A 42 47.29 19.81 1.59
CA THR A 42 47.41 18.76 0.57
C THR A 42 48.18 17.48 0.92
N THR A 43 47.54 16.32 0.79
CA THR A 43 47.72 15.30 -0.29
C THR A 43 46.82 14.09 0.02
N ASP A 44 45.99 13.68 -0.95
CA ASP A 44 45.08 12.52 -0.87
C ASP A 44 45.82 11.21 -0.54
N PRO A 45 45.24 10.39 0.35
CA PRO A 45 44.74 9.11 -0.12
C PRO A 45 43.31 8.80 0.37
N LEU A 46 42.57 8.15 -0.53
CA LEU A 46 41.26 7.50 -0.41
C LEU A 46 40.86 7.09 1.04
N PRO A 47 39.71 7.52 1.59
CA PRO A 47 39.28 7.10 2.92
C PRO A 47 38.64 5.70 2.86
N SER A 48 39.32 4.72 3.46
CA SER A 48 38.73 3.44 3.84
C SER A 48 37.64 3.68 4.90
N THR A 49 36.40 3.40 4.55
CA THR A 49 35.19 3.64 5.34
C THR A 49 34.98 2.56 6.41
N HIS A 50 35.75 2.62 7.49
CA HIS A 50 35.38 2.05 8.78
C HIS A 50 35.91 2.99 9.86
N GLU A 51 35.04 3.85 10.42
CA GLU A 51 35.38 4.49 11.69
C GLU A 51 35.63 3.37 12.70
N ALA A 52 36.87 3.26 13.17
CA ALA A 52 37.26 2.28 14.16
C ALA A 52 36.46 2.55 15.43
N ARG A 53 35.65 1.56 15.83
CA ARG A 53 34.78 1.69 17.00
C ARG A 53 35.61 1.79 18.28
N PRO A 54 35.06 2.39 19.36
CA PRO A 54 35.76 2.48 20.63
C PRO A 54 36.05 1.06 21.16
N SER A 55 37.33 0.72 21.22
CA SER A 55 37.82 -0.53 21.79
C SER A 55 39.01 -0.24 22.70
N ILE A 56 39.17 -1.03 23.75
CA ILE A 56 40.35 -1.00 24.61
C ILE A 56 41.19 -2.23 24.29
N GLU A 57 42.51 -2.04 24.14
CA GLU A 57 43.43 -3.18 24.07
C GLU A 57 43.72 -3.70 25.48
N ILE A 58 43.33 -4.96 25.73
CA ILE A 58 43.65 -5.69 26.96
C ILE A 58 44.40 -6.95 26.54
N ASP A 59 45.61 -7.13 27.06
CA ASP A 59 46.49 -8.27 26.73
C ASP A 59 46.72 -8.48 25.21
N GLY A 60 46.76 -7.38 24.43
CA GLY A 60 46.91 -7.42 22.98
C GLY A 60 45.64 -7.80 22.21
N ILE A 61 44.50 -7.90 22.89
CA ILE A 61 43.18 -8.14 22.29
C ILE A 61 42.36 -6.85 22.30
N SER A 62 41.83 -6.46 21.15
CA SER A 62 40.87 -5.35 21.04
C SER A 62 39.51 -5.78 21.60
N VAL A 63 39.14 -5.21 22.74
CA VAL A 63 37.87 -5.47 23.43
C VAL A 63 36.91 -4.31 23.13
N PRO A 64 35.72 -4.57 22.55
CA PRO A 64 34.76 -3.50 22.26
C PRO A 64 34.19 -2.90 23.55
N LEU A 65 34.02 -1.58 23.56
CA LEU A 65 33.35 -0.87 24.67
C LEU A 65 31.81 -0.95 24.59
N SER A 66 31.28 -1.16 23.39
CA SER A 66 29.85 -1.37 23.17
C SER A 66 29.56 -2.33 22.02
N ILE A 67 28.39 -2.95 22.07
CA ILE A 67 27.94 -3.96 21.11
C ILE A 67 26.43 -3.82 20.86
N LEU A 68 25.97 -4.23 19.67
CA LEU A 68 24.54 -4.42 19.45
C LEU A 68 24.10 -5.77 19.98
N ALA A 69 22.89 -5.75 20.51
CA ALA A 69 22.20 -6.93 20.92
C ALA A 69 20.71 -6.88 20.58
N ARG A 70 20.09 -8.06 20.55
CA ARG A 70 18.63 -8.20 20.51
C ARG A 70 18.19 -9.02 21.73
N PRO A 71 17.10 -8.65 22.40
CA PRO A 71 16.54 -9.51 23.43
C PRO A 71 16.19 -10.88 22.84
N LYS A 72 16.44 -11.97 23.58
CA LYS A 72 15.97 -13.29 23.17
C LYS A 72 14.45 -13.28 23.09
N TYR A 73 13.94 -14.13 22.20
CA TYR A 73 12.52 -14.17 21.84
C TYR A 73 11.58 -14.27 23.05
N SER A 74 11.90 -15.09 24.06
CA SER A 74 11.08 -15.28 25.27
C SER A 74 11.11 -14.11 26.26
N LEU A 75 12.07 -13.19 26.12
CA LEU A 75 12.30 -12.08 27.05
C LEU A 75 11.98 -10.72 26.42
N PHE A 76 11.53 -10.73 25.17
CA PHE A 76 11.33 -9.52 24.39
C PHE A 76 10.37 -8.52 25.05
N GLN A 77 9.25 -8.99 25.61
CA GLN A 77 8.29 -8.12 26.30
C GLN A 77 8.89 -7.56 27.60
N GLN A 78 9.60 -8.39 28.38
CA GLN A 78 10.20 -7.98 29.64
C GLN A 78 11.27 -6.90 29.41
N THR A 79 12.18 -7.12 28.46
CA THR A 79 13.20 -6.13 28.12
C THR A 79 12.58 -4.85 27.56
N SER A 80 11.57 -4.97 26.69
CA SER A 80 10.84 -3.80 26.18
C SER A 80 10.16 -3.01 27.30
N ARG A 81 9.65 -3.69 28.34
CA ARG A 81 9.04 -3.02 29.51
C ARG A 81 10.08 -2.27 30.33
N ARG A 82 11.22 -2.89 30.63
CA ARG A 82 12.34 -2.20 31.33
C ARG A 82 12.77 -0.93 30.59
N ILE A 83 12.83 -1.00 29.25
CA ILE A 83 13.13 0.16 28.40
C ILE A 83 12.03 1.21 28.49
N LEU A 84 10.76 0.82 28.35
CA LEU A 84 9.62 1.74 28.42
C LEU A 84 9.56 2.48 29.75
N ASP A 85 9.67 1.76 30.85
CA ASP A 85 9.63 2.33 32.19
C ASP A 85 10.77 3.34 32.37
N ARG A 86 11.97 3.01 31.86
CA ARG A 86 13.12 3.92 31.93
C ARG A 86 12.94 5.16 31.07
N VAL A 87 12.47 5.01 29.84
CA VAL A 87 12.18 6.14 28.94
C VAL A 87 11.14 7.05 29.58
N GLN A 88 10.03 6.51 30.10
CA GLN A 88 8.99 7.29 30.78
C GLN A 88 9.49 7.98 32.05
N GLN A 89 10.34 7.33 32.84
CA GLN A 89 10.97 7.95 34.01
C GLN A 89 11.80 9.18 33.60
N LEU A 90 12.63 9.05 32.56
CA LEU A 90 13.44 10.16 32.06
C LEU A 90 12.58 11.31 31.51
N GLN A 91 11.39 11.01 30.98
CA GLN A 91 10.43 12.04 30.57
C GLN A 91 9.88 12.84 31.76
N LEU A 92 9.64 12.18 32.90
CA LEU A 92 9.12 12.81 34.11
C LEU A 92 10.18 13.60 34.87
N GLU A 93 11.44 13.17 34.82
CA GLU A 93 12.58 13.79 35.52
C GLU A 93 13.07 15.08 34.83
N GLN A 94 12.70 15.34 33.58
CA GLN A 94 13.04 16.58 32.89
C GLN A 94 12.12 17.73 33.38
N PRO A 95 12.68 18.82 33.96
CA PRO A 95 11.88 19.98 34.37
C PRO A 95 11.16 20.58 33.17
N GLN A 96 9.96 21.14 33.40
CA GLN A 96 9.16 21.90 32.43
C GLN A 96 9.92 23.09 31.79
N ALA A 97 10.84 22.81 30.88
CA ALA A 97 11.66 23.81 30.22
C ALA A 97 11.80 23.46 28.73
N SER A 98 10.95 24.07 27.91
CA SER A 98 10.98 24.12 26.45
C SER A 98 10.89 22.80 25.66
N PRO A 99 10.18 22.80 24.50
CA PRO A 99 10.07 21.63 23.61
C PRO A 99 11.40 21.09 23.03
N SER A 100 12.55 21.71 23.32
CA SER A 100 13.89 21.26 22.89
C SER A 100 14.57 20.28 23.86
N SER A 101 13.97 19.92 25.01
CA SER A 101 14.60 19.00 25.98
C SER A 101 14.67 17.54 25.49
N TRP A 102 13.75 17.13 24.62
CA TRP A 102 13.62 15.76 24.11
C TRP A 102 14.67 15.36 23.08
N SER A 103 15.30 16.33 22.40
CA SER A 103 16.37 16.04 21.45
C SER A 103 17.58 15.37 22.11
N SER A 104 17.75 15.56 23.42
CA SER A 104 18.81 14.88 24.20
C SER A 104 18.55 13.39 24.42
N LEU A 105 17.27 12.98 24.41
CA LEU A 105 16.83 11.60 24.63
C LEU A 105 16.73 10.82 23.32
N LEU A 106 16.75 11.49 22.16
CA LEU A 106 16.78 10.84 20.86
C LEU A 106 18.23 10.52 20.47
N HIS A 107 18.48 9.27 20.07
CA HIS A 107 19.73 8.90 19.43
C HIS A 107 19.64 9.22 17.94
N THR A 108 20.61 9.97 17.40
CA THR A 108 20.66 10.30 15.98
C THR A 108 21.72 9.50 15.23
N CYS A 109 21.57 9.35 13.92
CA CYS A 109 22.57 8.76 13.05
C CYS A 109 22.60 9.50 11.71
N ASN A 110 23.77 9.55 11.08
CA ASN A 110 23.90 10.09 9.72
C ASN A 110 23.26 9.12 8.73
N VAL A 111 22.31 9.63 7.95
CA VAL A 111 21.61 8.83 6.96
C VAL A 111 22.25 9.02 5.60
N THR A 112 22.68 7.92 4.98
CA THR A 112 23.18 7.95 3.61
C THR A 112 22.00 8.04 2.64
N SER A 113 21.83 9.21 2.02
CA SER A 113 20.86 9.45 0.93
C SER A 113 21.53 9.45 -0.44
N ASP A 114 20.75 9.17 -1.49
CA ASP A 114 21.26 9.05 -2.87
C ASP A 114 21.75 10.40 -3.44
N LYS A 115 22.90 10.41 -4.12
CA LYS A 115 23.51 11.61 -4.74
C LYS A 115 22.75 12.15 -5.98
N ARG A 116 21.56 11.63 -6.27
CA ARG A 116 20.76 11.99 -7.46
C ARG A 116 19.82 13.19 -7.27
N SER A 117 19.65 13.69 -6.05
CA SER A 117 18.96 14.97 -5.81
C SER A 117 19.98 16.10 -5.73
N THR A 118 20.11 16.89 -6.79
CA THR A 118 21.12 17.95 -6.96
C THR A 118 20.94 19.18 -6.06
N THR A 119 20.19 19.11 -4.95
CA THR A 119 19.88 20.31 -4.12
C THR A 119 19.98 20.15 -2.60
N CYS A 120 20.42 19.02 -2.04
CA CYS A 120 20.57 18.93 -0.57
C CYS A 120 21.79 18.09 -0.12
N ASN A 121 22.97 18.72 -0.14
CA ASN A 121 24.14 18.28 0.64
C ASN A 121 24.03 18.83 2.07
N THR A 122 23.16 18.22 2.88
CA THR A 122 23.19 18.39 4.34
C THR A 122 23.19 17.00 4.94
N ASP A 123 24.26 16.62 5.65
CA ASP A 123 24.27 15.45 6.54
C ASP A 123 23.12 15.59 7.53
N THR A 124 21.99 14.98 7.19
CA THR A 124 20.76 15.14 7.97
C THR A 124 20.77 14.03 9.00
N GLN A 125 21.09 14.38 10.24
CA GLN A 125 20.99 13.46 11.36
C GLN A 125 19.52 13.13 11.61
N LEU A 126 19.16 11.85 11.45
CA LEU A 126 17.80 11.38 11.76
C LEU A 126 17.78 10.67 13.12
N PRO A 127 16.74 10.87 13.94
CA PRO A 127 16.50 10.03 15.09
C PRO A 127 16.33 8.58 14.67
N ILE A 128 17.06 7.68 15.34
CA ILE A 128 17.01 6.23 15.13
C ILE A 128 16.54 5.46 16.37
N GLY A 129 16.34 6.15 17.50
CA GLY A 129 15.78 5.58 18.72
C GLY A 129 16.08 6.43 19.95
N PHE A 130 16.28 5.81 21.11
CA PHE A 130 16.50 6.48 22.40
C PHE A 130 17.94 6.37 22.88
N ASN A 131 18.48 7.47 23.39
CA ASN A 131 19.77 7.55 24.06
C ASN A 131 19.57 7.44 25.58
N LEU A 132 20.18 6.43 26.19
CA LEU A 132 20.15 6.14 27.62
C LEU A 132 21.54 6.24 28.27
N ALA A 133 22.55 6.77 27.59
CA ALA A 133 23.93 6.77 28.06
C ALA A 133 24.12 7.55 29.39
N ALA A 134 23.37 8.64 29.58
CA ALA A 134 23.40 9.41 30.82
C ALA A 134 22.77 8.66 32.01
N ALA A 135 21.95 7.65 31.72
CA ALA A 135 21.07 7.01 32.67
C ALA A 135 20.80 5.52 32.30
N PRO A 136 21.85 4.67 32.18
CA PRO A 136 21.72 3.33 31.60
C PRO A 136 20.78 2.41 32.37
N ILE A 137 20.29 1.36 31.71
CA ILE A 137 19.58 0.26 32.39
C ILE A 137 20.61 -0.79 32.77
N ASP A 138 20.89 -0.93 34.06
CA ASP A 138 21.90 -1.86 34.57
C ASP A 138 21.54 -3.32 34.27
N LEU A 139 22.55 -4.08 33.85
CA LEU A 139 22.52 -5.50 33.57
C LEU A 139 23.73 -6.15 34.22
N SER A 140 23.53 -7.32 34.84
CA SER A 140 24.63 -8.19 35.21
C SER A 140 25.22 -8.86 33.97
N LYS A 141 26.49 -9.29 34.06
CA LYS A 141 27.14 -10.08 33.02
C LYS A 141 26.41 -11.40 32.73
N SER A 142 25.81 -12.00 33.75
CA SER A 142 25.04 -13.23 33.60
C SER A 142 23.77 -12.99 32.77
N GLU A 143 23.01 -11.93 33.05
CA GLU A 143 21.85 -11.52 32.25
C GLU A 143 22.26 -11.21 30.81
N LEU A 144 23.37 -10.48 30.59
CA LEU A 144 23.88 -10.17 29.25
C LEU A 144 24.02 -11.42 28.37
N LEU A 145 24.72 -12.43 28.85
CA LEU A 145 25.02 -13.65 28.09
C LEU A 145 23.79 -14.57 27.95
N SER A 146 22.91 -14.56 28.96
CA SER A 146 21.74 -15.44 29.01
C SER A 146 20.49 -14.87 28.34
N ASP A 147 20.33 -13.55 28.27
CA ASP A 147 19.07 -12.91 27.86
C ASP A 147 19.14 -12.26 26.47
N PHE A 148 20.35 -12.05 25.95
CA PHE A 148 20.55 -11.33 24.69
C PHE A 148 21.23 -12.19 23.61
N GLN A 149 20.88 -11.91 22.37
CA GLN A 149 21.62 -12.32 21.19
C GLN A 149 22.61 -11.21 20.83
N LEU A 150 23.91 -11.50 20.94
CA LEU A 150 24.98 -10.54 20.71
C LEU A 150 25.42 -10.54 19.24
N ARG A 151 25.88 -9.38 18.74
CA ARG A 151 26.36 -9.26 17.36
C ARG A 151 27.76 -9.86 17.13
N THR A 152 28.60 -9.83 18.15
CA THR A 152 29.96 -10.38 18.14
C THR A 152 30.02 -11.69 18.93
N GLU A 153 31.06 -12.49 18.70
CA GLU A 153 31.31 -13.69 19.50
C GLU A 153 31.46 -13.32 20.98
N GLY A 154 30.76 -14.06 21.84
CA GLY A 154 30.66 -13.76 23.27
C GLY A 154 31.98 -13.93 24.03
N ASP A 155 32.97 -14.62 23.46
CA ASP A 155 34.21 -15.01 24.13
C ASP A 155 35.00 -13.83 24.71
N CYS A 156 35.10 -12.71 23.99
CA CYS A 156 35.80 -11.53 24.51
C CYS A 156 35.00 -10.84 25.62
N ILE A 157 33.67 -10.79 25.49
CA ILE A 157 32.78 -10.19 26.48
C ILE A 157 32.76 -11.04 27.76
N GLU A 158 32.66 -12.35 27.61
CA GLU A 158 32.67 -13.32 28.70
C GLU A 158 34.01 -13.32 29.45
N ARG A 159 35.13 -13.02 28.78
CA ARG A 159 36.43 -12.93 29.44
C ARG A 159 36.68 -11.58 30.10
N TYR A 160 36.37 -10.47 29.41
CA TYR A 160 36.87 -9.15 29.79
C TYR A 160 35.85 -8.21 30.42
N TRP A 161 34.56 -8.31 30.08
CA TRP A 161 33.57 -7.44 30.69
C TRP A 161 33.33 -7.88 32.15
N ASP A 162 33.35 -6.92 33.08
CA ASP A 162 33.00 -7.15 34.49
C ASP A 162 31.47 -7.11 34.69
N ASP A 163 31.00 -7.15 35.94
CA ASP A 163 29.57 -7.17 36.25
C ASP A 163 28.83 -5.85 35.99
N ARG A 164 29.52 -4.80 35.49
CA ARG A 164 28.93 -3.48 35.23
C ARG A 164 28.64 -3.31 33.74
N VAL A 165 27.49 -3.80 33.30
CA VAL A 165 27.00 -3.65 31.93
C VAL A 165 25.67 -2.91 31.97
N GLY A 166 25.35 -2.16 30.91
CA GLY A 166 24.01 -1.58 30.82
C GLY A 166 23.54 -1.34 29.41
N ILE A 167 22.22 -1.23 29.25
CA ILE A 167 21.60 -0.75 28.03
C ILE A 167 21.78 0.77 27.97
N THR A 168 22.56 1.23 27.02
CA THR A 168 22.93 2.65 26.85
C THR A 168 22.24 3.30 25.66
N ALA A 169 21.73 2.52 24.72
CA ALA A 169 20.89 3.03 23.64
C ALA A 169 19.87 1.97 23.17
N VAL A 170 18.79 2.45 22.56
CA VAL A 170 17.73 1.62 21.97
C VAL A 170 17.47 2.15 20.57
N TYR A 171 17.37 1.25 19.60
CA TYR A 171 17.26 1.56 18.19
C TYR A 171 16.01 0.93 17.59
N PHE A 172 15.35 1.69 16.71
CA PHE A 172 14.18 1.28 15.94
C PHE A 172 14.48 1.27 14.44
N PRO A 173 15.39 0.40 13.96
CA PRO A 173 15.98 0.52 12.63
C PRO A 173 14.95 0.49 11.50
N LEU A 174 13.86 -0.26 11.65
CA LEU A 174 12.82 -0.36 10.61
C LEU A 174 11.95 0.90 10.57
N VAL A 175 11.40 1.33 11.71
CA VAL A 175 10.56 2.55 11.76
C VAL A 175 11.38 3.81 11.44
N ALA A 176 12.64 3.88 11.88
CA ALA A 176 13.56 4.96 11.55
C ALA A 176 13.86 5.09 10.05
N LEU A 177 13.65 4.01 9.27
CA LEU A 177 13.71 4.05 7.80
C LEU A 177 12.34 4.35 7.18
N LEU A 178 11.30 3.68 7.68
CA LEU A 178 9.95 3.75 7.11
C LEU A 178 9.35 5.15 7.25
N LEU A 179 9.51 5.80 8.40
CA LEU A 179 8.90 7.10 8.67
C LEU A 179 9.44 8.21 7.75
N PRO A 180 10.77 8.47 7.66
CA PRO A 180 11.29 9.46 6.73
C PRO A 180 10.98 9.13 5.28
N LYS A 181 11.07 7.85 4.87
CA LYS A 181 10.73 7.46 3.50
C LYS A 181 9.25 7.71 3.19
N TRP A 182 8.36 7.42 4.14
CA TRP A 182 6.94 7.69 4.00
C TRP A 182 6.65 9.18 3.92
N LEU A 183 7.26 10.00 4.77
CA LEU A 183 7.11 11.46 4.72
C LEU A 183 7.66 12.05 3.43
N GLN A 184 8.82 11.59 2.95
CA GLN A 184 9.36 11.95 1.63
C GLN A 184 8.34 11.64 0.53
N VAL A 185 7.75 10.45 0.57
CA VAL A 185 6.69 10.05 -0.34
C VAL A 185 5.49 11.01 -0.23
N LEU A 186 5.04 11.37 0.98
CA LEU A 186 3.93 12.33 1.13
C LEU A 186 4.26 13.70 0.53
N THR A 187 5.51 14.17 0.66
CA THR A 187 5.99 15.40 0.00
C THR A 187 5.97 15.27 -1.52
N GLU A 188 6.49 14.17 -2.08
CA GLU A 188 6.48 13.90 -3.51
C GLU A 188 5.05 13.91 -4.09
N PHE A 189 4.06 13.50 -3.28
CA PHE A 189 2.63 13.51 -3.65
C PHE A 189 1.83 14.64 -3.04
N GLN A 190 2.48 15.65 -2.50
CA GLN A 190 1.86 16.89 -2.01
C GLN A 190 0.73 16.65 -1.00
N SER A 191 0.89 15.60 -0.21
CA SER A 191 -0.04 15.16 0.83
C SER A 191 0.47 15.55 2.22
N GLU A 192 1.35 16.54 2.30
CA GLU A 192 1.94 17.01 3.56
C GLU A 192 0.87 17.58 4.50
N THR A 193 -0.16 18.23 3.97
CA THR A 193 -1.24 18.80 4.79
C THR A 193 -2.30 17.76 5.19
N SER A 194 -2.21 16.54 4.66
CA SER A 194 -3.12 15.46 5.02
C SER A 194 -2.93 15.05 6.47
N ARG A 195 -4.02 14.68 7.15
CA ARG A 195 -3.95 13.99 8.45
C ARG A 195 -3.19 12.67 8.27
N ARG A 196 -2.12 12.49 9.04
CA ARG A 196 -1.20 11.35 8.99
C ARG A 196 -1.47 10.42 10.17
N LEU A 197 -1.71 9.14 9.90
CA LEU A 197 -1.96 8.13 10.91
C LEU A 197 -1.02 6.94 10.72
N VAL A 198 -0.39 6.49 11.79
CA VAL A 198 0.44 5.27 11.81
C VAL A 198 -0.26 4.21 12.65
N TYR A 199 -0.59 3.09 12.01
CA TYR A 199 -1.14 1.90 12.65
C TYR A 199 0.02 0.97 13.01
N LEU A 200 0.24 0.77 14.30
CA LEU A 200 1.23 -0.13 14.86
C LEU A 200 0.55 -1.44 15.27
N ILE A 201 0.76 -2.48 14.47
CA ILE A 201 0.17 -3.79 14.69
C ILE A 201 1.12 -4.66 15.50
N SER A 202 0.69 -5.09 16.68
CA SER A 202 1.46 -5.96 17.57
C SER A 202 0.78 -7.31 17.80
N GLY A 203 1.51 -8.26 18.39
CA GLY A 203 1.00 -9.58 18.74
C GLY A 203 2.05 -10.45 19.43
N ALA A 204 1.65 -11.65 19.81
CA ALA A 204 2.50 -12.64 20.46
C ALA A 204 2.38 -14.02 19.79
N GLY A 205 3.47 -14.77 19.71
CA GLY A 205 3.41 -16.19 19.34
C GLY A 205 3.07 -17.06 20.55
N ILE A 206 2.42 -18.20 20.36
CA ILE A 206 2.21 -19.15 21.47
C ILE A 206 3.55 -19.88 21.74
N PRO A 207 4.08 -19.86 22.98
CA PRO A 207 5.29 -20.61 23.32
C PRO A 207 5.08 -22.12 23.17
N ARG A 208 6.12 -22.85 22.79
CA ARG A 208 6.09 -24.32 22.72
C ARG A 208 6.24 -24.99 24.08
N HIS A 209 6.97 -24.34 24.99
CA HIS A 209 7.22 -24.83 26.33
C HIS A 209 6.32 -24.09 27.32
N VAL A 210 5.63 -24.83 28.18
CA VAL A 210 4.68 -24.31 29.18
C VAL A 210 5.36 -23.42 30.21
N GLU A 211 6.66 -23.62 30.42
CA GLU A 211 7.49 -22.84 31.35
C GLU A 211 7.75 -21.41 30.86
N HIS A 212 7.59 -21.13 29.57
CA HIS A 212 7.71 -19.78 29.04
C HIS A 212 6.41 -19.00 29.22
N VAL A 213 6.53 -17.78 29.72
CA VAL A 213 5.40 -16.86 29.85
C VAL A 213 4.74 -16.65 28.49
N GLY A 214 3.41 -16.84 28.42
CA GLY A 214 2.63 -16.77 27.18
C GLY A 214 2.74 -15.45 26.41
N SER A 215 3.13 -14.38 27.09
CA SER A 215 3.33 -13.05 26.51
C SER A 215 4.81 -12.65 26.36
N GLY A 216 5.77 -13.49 26.78
CA GLY A 216 7.18 -13.11 26.85
C GLY A 216 7.79 -12.64 25.51
N ASN A 217 7.22 -13.11 24.40
CA ASN A 217 7.58 -12.72 23.04
C ASN A 217 6.68 -11.64 22.41
N SER A 218 5.75 -11.06 23.17
CA SER A 218 4.81 -10.06 22.70
C SER A 218 5.52 -8.79 22.25
N THR A 219 5.11 -8.25 21.10
CA THR A 219 5.59 -6.96 20.58
C THR A 219 4.74 -5.77 21.06
N GLU A 220 3.78 -5.99 21.95
CA GLU A 220 2.85 -4.96 22.42
C GLU A 220 3.55 -3.79 23.13
N VAL A 221 4.51 -4.10 24.01
CA VAL A 221 5.26 -3.05 24.73
C VAL A 221 6.19 -2.30 23.78
N THR A 222 6.73 -2.98 22.76
CA THR A 222 7.48 -2.34 21.68
C THR A 222 6.60 -1.39 20.87
N ALA A 223 5.31 -1.69 20.68
CA ALA A 223 4.36 -0.77 20.04
C ALA A 223 4.21 0.54 20.84
N GLN A 224 4.23 0.47 22.18
CA GLN A 224 4.19 1.64 23.04
C GLN A 224 5.47 2.47 22.92
N LEU A 225 6.64 1.82 22.89
CA LEU A 225 7.93 2.48 22.64
C LEU A 225 7.97 3.18 21.27
N LEU A 226 7.53 2.48 20.22
CA LEU A 226 7.45 3.03 18.87
C LEU A 226 6.45 4.20 18.81
N ALA A 227 5.35 4.16 19.55
CA ALA A 227 4.41 5.27 19.62
C ALA A 227 5.05 6.52 20.23
N LEU A 228 5.83 6.37 21.31
CA LEU A 228 6.60 7.48 21.89
C LEU A 228 7.63 8.01 20.89
N PHE A 229 8.36 7.12 20.23
CA PHE A 229 9.37 7.50 19.24
C PHE A 229 8.77 8.25 18.04
N VAL A 230 7.68 7.74 17.46
CA VAL A 230 6.99 8.39 16.32
C VAL A 230 6.42 9.76 16.73
N HIS A 231 5.88 9.88 17.94
CA HIS A 231 5.38 11.16 18.44
C HIS A 231 6.49 12.21 18.55
N GLU A 232 7.66 11.82 19.05
CA GLU A 232 8.82 12.73 19.12
C GLU A 232 9.46 12.99 17.75
N TYR A 233 9.37 12.04 16.82
CA TYR A 233 9.86 12.23 15.46
C TYR A 233 9.00 13.25 14.67
N ASP A 234 7.67 13.09 14.70
CA ASP A 234 6.73 14.01 14.03
C ASP A 234 5.42 14.10 14.82
N ARG A 235 5.22 15.23 15.51
CA ARG A 235 4.01 15.49 16.32
C ARG A 235 2.73 15.60 15.50
N GLN A 236 2.81 15.74 14.18
CA GLN A 236 1.63 15.75 13.31
C GLN A 236 1.09 14.33 13.05
N VAL A 237 1.90 13.30 13.32
CA VAL A 237 1.51 11.90 13.13
C VAL A 237 0.71 11.41 14.34
N THR A 238 -0.49 10.92 14.08
CA THR A 238 -1.30 10.21 15.09
C THR A 238 -0.96 8.73 15.07
N VAL A 239 -0.58 8.15 16.20
CA VAL A 239 -0.29 6.71 16.31
C VAL A 239 -1.50 5.96 16.87
N ILE A 240 -1.88 4.86 16.23
CA ILE A 240 -2.94 3.94 16.66
C ILE A 240 -2.30 2.57 16.87
N GLN A 241 -2.38 2.05 18.09
CA GLN A 241 -1.84 0.74 18.44
C GLN A 241 -2.96 -0.30 18.37
N VAL A 242 -2.71 -1.42 17.70
CA VAL A 242 -3.68 -2.51 17.55
C VAL A 242 -2.98 -3.82 17.91
N HIS A 243 -3.47 -4.50 18.95
CA HIS A 243 -2.87 -5.74 19.46
C HIS A 243 -3.72 -6.95 19.10
N SER A 244 -3.13 -7.87 18.34
CA SER A 244 -3.82 -9.08 17.85
C SER A 244 -3.90 -10.24 18.84
N GLY A 245 -3.38 -10.08 20.05
CA GLY A 245 -3.29 -11.16 21.02
C GLY A 245 -2.24 -12.20 20.65
N SER A 246 -2.50 -13.44 21.06
CA SER A 246 -1.63 -14.59 20.80
C SER A 246 -1.82 -15.20 19.41
N ASN A 247 -0.91 -16.11 19.03
CA ASN A 247 -1.01 -16.97 17.86
C ASN A 247 -0.81 -16.30 16.50
N ILE A 248 0.07 -15.29 16.44
CA ILE A 248 0.42 -14.57 15.19
C ILE A 248 0.88 -15.45 14.02
N PHE A 249 1.23 -16.72 14.27
CA PHE A 249 1.67 -17.68 13.25
C PHE A 249 0.52 -18.44 12.57
N ARG A 250 -0.71 -18.38 13.09
CA ARG A 250 -1.88 -19.06 12.52
C ARG A 250 -2.62 -18.16 11.54
N PHE A 251 -2.85 -18.66 10.32
CA PHE A 251 -3.39 -17.84 9.24
C PHE A 251 -4.84 -17.39 9.49
N ASP A 252 -5.67 -18.30 9.97
CA ASP A 252 -7.07 -18.08 10.32
C ASP A 252 -7.23 -17.03 11.43
N ASP A 253 -6.41 -17.10 12.49
CA ASP A 253 -6.40 -16.09 13.56
C ASP A 253 -6.03 -14.70 13.01
N ASN A 254 -5.05 -14.64 12.11
CA ASN A 254 -4.68 -13.40 11.45
C ASN A 254 -5.82 -12.84 10.58
N VAL A 255 -6.55 -13.66 9.84
CA VAL A 255 -7.71 -13.22 9.05
C VAL A 255 -8.84 -12.70 9.96
N GLN A 256 -9.09 -13.37 11.08
CA GLN A 256 -10.08 -12.93 12.06
C GLN A 256 -9.70 -11.58 12.66
N PHE A 257 -8.45 -11.42 13.10
CA PHE A 257 -7.91 -10.16 13.60
C PHE A 257 -8.09 -9.02 12.58
N MET A 258 -7.70 -9.24 11.31
CA MET A 258 -7.84 -8.23 10.28
C MET A 258 -9.31 -7.83 10.07
N THR A 259 -10.23 -8.80 10.11
CA THR A 259 -11.65 -8.59 9.85
C THR A 259 -12.38 -7.94 11.02
N ARG A 260 -12.04 -8.31 12.26
CA ARG A 260 -12.77 -7.90 13.47
C ARG A 260 -12.18 -6.68 14.16
N GLU A 261 -10.88 -6.42 13.98
CA GLU A 261 -10.18 -5.38 14.73
C GLU A 261 -9.60 -4.32 13.79
N LEU A 262 -8.69 -4.69 12.88
CA LEU A 262 -8.00 -3.68 12.07
C LEU A 262 -8.91 -2.99 11.04
N ARG A 263 -9.64 -3.77 10.23
CA ARG A 263 -10.44 -3.22 9.13
C ARG A 263 -11.56 -2.31 9.62
N PRO A 264 -12.31 -2.63 10.70
CA PRO A 264 -13.32 -1.72 11.25
C PRO A 264 -12.77 -0.35 11.65
N LEU A 265 -11.55 -0.28 12.18
CA LEU A 265 -10.91 1.01 12.52
C LEU A 265 -10.63 1.87 11.28
N LEU A 266 -10.13 1.24 10.20
CA LEU A 266 -9.94 1.92 8.92
C LEU A 266 -11.26 2.30 8.26
N GLU A 267 -12.28 1.44 8.35
CA GLU A 267 -13.63 1.69 7.82
C GLU A 267 -14.30 2.89 8.51
N ALA A 268 -14.13 3.06 9.82
CA ALA A 268 -14.66 4.23 10.54
C ALA A 268 -14.08 5.55 10.02
N HIS A 269 -12.78 5.59 9.69
CA HIS A 269 -12.17 6.76 9.06
C HIS A 269 -12.69 6.99 7.63
N ARG A 270 -12.89 5.90 6.87
CA ARG A 270 -13.50 5.97 5.54
C ARG A 270 -14.90 6.55 5.61
N GLU A 271 -15.74 6.09 6.53
CA GLU A 271 -17.10 6.60 6.75
C GLU A 271 -17.09 8.09 7.05
N THR A 272 -16.17 8.54 7.92
CA THR A 272 -15.99 9.97 8.20
C THR A 272 -15.66 10.79 6.93
N LEU A 273 -14.94 10.22 5.97
CA LEU A 273 -14.68 10.89 4.69
C LEU A 273 -15.87 10.81 3.74
N VAL A 274 -16.58 9.68 3.69
CA VAL A 274 -17.80 9.52 2.90
C VAL A 274 -18.84 10.57 3.33
N ASP A 275 -19.01 10.79 4.63
CA ASP A 275 -19.94 11.80 5.15
C ASP A 275 -19.55 13.23 4.74
N ARG A 276 -18.25 13.49 4.57
CA ARG A 276 -17.72 14.82 4.25
C ARG A 276 -17.64 15.13 2.76
N CYS A 277 -17.27 14.16 1.93
CA CYS A 277 -17.02 14.37 0.51
C CYS A 277 -17.67 13.33 -0.42
N GLY A 278 -18.58 12.50 0.11
CA GLY A 278 -19.34 11.54 -0.68
C GLY A 278 -18.43 10.59 -1.45
N GLU A 279 -18.74 10.31 -2.71
CA GLU A 279 -17.98 9.41 -3.59
C GLU A 279 -16.50 9.82 -3.80
N ALA A 280 -16.14 11.09 -3.55
CA ALA A 280 -14.77 11.58 -3.69
C ALA A 280 -13.85 11.11 -2.55
N TRP A 281 -14.37 10.43 -1.52
CA TRP A 281 -13.58 9.94 -0.37
C TRP A 281 -12.33 9.14 -0.77
N LYS A 282 -12.38 8.43 -1.91
CA LYS A 282 -11.29 7.59 -2.42
C LYS A 282 -10.03 8.40 -2.74
N ALA A 283 -10.18 9.63 -3.21
CA ALA A 283 -9.07 10.55 -3.46
C ALA A 283 -8.48 11.14 -2.17
N HIS A 284 -9.11 10.89 -1.03
CA HIS A 284 -8.70 11.42 0.27
C HIS A 284 -8.38 10.31 1.29
N PHE A 285 -8.36 9.04 0.87
CA PHE A 285 -8.11 7.90 1.74
C PHE A 285 -7.00 7.03 1.15
N HIS A 286 -5.79 7.16 1.69
CA HIS A 286 -4.60 6.51 1.14
C HIS A 286 -3.93 5.62 2.18
N VAL A 287 -3.85 4.33 1.88
CA VAL A 287 -3.20 3.33 2.75
C VAL A 287 -1.84 2.97 2.17
N THR A 288 -0.83 2.97 3.02
CA THR A 288 0.53 2.48 2.76
C THR A 288 0.82 1.33 3.70
N ILE A 289 1.23 0.19 3.17
CA ILE A 289 1.66 -0.97 3.96
C ILE A 289 3.18 -0.98 4.03
N ALA A 290 3.73 -1.07 5.24
CA ALA A 290 5.15 -1.37 5.43
C ALA A 290 5.38 -2.88 5.26
N TYR A 291 6.04 -3.25 4.17
CA TYR A 291 6.61 -4.58 3.97
C TYR A 291 8.00 -4.61 4.58
N ALA A 292 8.02 -4.89 5.89
CA ALA A 292 9.24 -5.12 6.63
C ALA A 292 9.29 -6.59 7.09
N ASP A 293 9.74 -6.84 8.31
CA ASP A 293 9.83 -8.16 8.90
C ASP A 293 8.51 -8.62 9.56
N GLY A 294 8.35 -9.93 9.77
CA GLY A 294 7.19 -10.50 10.45
C GLY A 294 6.71 -11.85 9.91
N PRO A 295 5.73 -12.50 10.57
CA PRO A 295 5.23 -13.80 10.14
C PRO A 295 4.58 -13.73 8.75
N PRO A 296 4.89 -14.66 7.81
CA PRO A 296 4.27 -14.69 6.48
C PRO A 296 2.74 -14.73 6.51
N ALA A 297 2.16 -15.46 7.46
CA ALA A 297 0.71 -15.55 7.65
C ALA A 297 0.09 -14.18 7.97
N ARG A 298 0.75 -13.38 8.81
CA ARG A 298 0.32 -12.03 9.19
C ARG A 298 0.40 -11.07 8.00
N LEU A 299 1.54 -11.03 7.30
CA LEU A 299 1.73 -10.15 6.15
C LEU A 299 0.77 -10.50 5.00
N SER A 300 0.54 -11.79 4.75
CA SER A 300 -0.41 -12.25 3.73
C SER A 300 -1.85 -11.87 4.07
N ALA A 301 -2.30 -12.09 5.32
CA ALA A 301 -3.64 -11.69 5.77
C ALA A 301 -3.83 -10.16 5.71
N LEU A 302 -2.79 -9.39 6.09
CA LEU A 302 -2.78 -7.93 6.02
C LEU A 302 -2.94 -7.45 4.57
N ASN A 303 -2.11 -7.96 3.65
CA ASN A 303 -2.17 -7.58 2.24
C ASN A 303 -3.53 -7.95 1.63
N ALA A 304 -4.03 -9.16 1.87
CA ALA A 304 -5.32 -9.61 1.36
C ALA A 304 -6.49 -8.74 1.87
N SER A 305 -6.47 -8.39 3.17
CA SER A 305 -7.57 -7.66 3.81
C SER A 305 -7.61 -6.18 3.42
N LEU A 306 -6.44 -5.57 3.22
CA LEU A 306 -6.33 -4.15 2.85
C LEU A 306 -6.29 -3.94 1.33
N ARG A 307 -6.21 -5.01 0.53
CA ARG A 307 -6.21 -4.96 -0.95
C ARG A 307 -7.36 -4.13 -1.53
N ILE A 308 -8.51 -4.10 -0.87
CA ILE A 308 -9.68 -3.30 -1.27
C ILE A 308 -9.39 -1.80 -1.34
N TYR A 309 -8.40 -1.31 -0.59
CA TYR A 309 -7.96 0.09 -0.54
C TYR A 309 -6.83 0.39 -1.53
N ARG A 310 -6.39 -0.61 -2.32
CA ARG A 310 -5.28 -0.50 -3.27
C ARG A 310 -4.04 0.16 -2.64
N PRO A 311 -3.49 -0.44 -1.58
CA PRO A 311 -2.46 0.19 -0.79
C PRO A 311 -1.18 0.38 -1.61
N SER A 312 -0.45 1.45 -1.31
CA SER A 312 0.95 1.53 -1.72
C SER A 312 1.84 0.76 -0.74
N TYR A 313 3.09 0.50 -1.11
CA TYR A 313 3.97 -0.35 -0.34
C TYR A 313 5.33 0.31 -0.11
N LEU A 314 5.82 0.23 1.14
CA LEU A 314 7.19 0.52 1.51
C LEU A 314 7.89 -0.80 1.79
N HIS A 315 8.72 -1.26 0.88
CA HIS A 315 9.40 -2.54 0.96
C HIS A 315 10.83 -2.36 1.49
N VAL A 316 11.08 -2.82 2.72
CA VAL A 316 12.41 -2.82 3.32
C VAL A 316 13.12 -4.11 2.89
N TRP A 317 13.89 -4.03 1.81
CA TRP A 317 14.54 -5.21 1.24
C TRP A 317 15.84 -5.59 1.96
N GLN A 318 16.49 -4.64 2.66
CA GLN A 318 17.65 -4.89 3.51
C GLN A 318 17.34 -4.71 5.01
N LEU A 319 16.67 -5.70 5.61
CA LEU A 319 16.22 -5.65 7.02
C LEU A 319 17.35 -5.61 8.06
N LYS A 320 18.60 -5.94 7.68
CA LYS A 320 19.70 -6.17 8.61
C LYS A 320 20.90 -5.25 8.41
N THR A 321 20.84 -4.24 7.54
CA THR A 321 21.93 -3.28 7.35
C THR A 321 22.38 -2.67 8.66
N PHE A 322 21.44 -2.19 9.49
CA PHE A 322 21.77 -1.65 10.80
C PHE A 322 22.45 -2.68 11.72
N TRP A 323 21.96 -3.92 11.73
CA TRP A 323 22.53 -4.99 12.53
C TRP A 323 23.97 -5.33 12.13
N HIS A 324 24.28 -5.30 10.82
CA HIS A 324 25.59 -5.67 10.30
C HIS A 324 26.58 -4.51 10.27
N GLU A 325 26.12 -3.32 9.90
CA GLU A 325 26.95 -2.18 9.53
C GLU A 325 26.81 -0.99 10.47
N TRP A 326 25.83 -1.00 11.39
CA TRP A 326 25.47 0.15 12.23
C TRP A 326 25.11 1.40 11.42
N LYS A 327 24.46 1.18 10.27
CA LYS A 327 24.07 2.23 9.34
C LYS A 327 22.59 2.16 9.03
N VAL A 328 22.01 3.33 8.82
CA VAL A 328 20.63 3.51 8.38
C VAL A 328 20.68 4.15 6.99
N SER A 329 20.13 3.45 5.99
CA SER A 329 20.18 3.85 4.59
C SER A 329 18.76 3.90 4.02
N LEU A 330 18.32 5.06 3.53
CA LEU A 330 17.01 5.19 2.88
C LEU A 330 16.92 4.43 1.54
N MET A 331 18.06 3.93 1.04
CA MET A 331 18.12 3.06 -0.14
C MET A 331 17.67 1.63 0.19
N ASP A 332 17.61 1.28 1.47
CA ASP A 332 17.15 -0.04 1.92
C ASP A 332 15.62 -0.17 1.83
N VAL A 333 14.92 0.93 1.48
CA VAL A 333 13.46 0.99 1.37
C VAL A 333 13.04 1.45 -0.02
N ASP A 334 12.33 0.56 -0.71
CA ASP A 334 11.69 0.85 -1.99
C ASP A 334 10.24 1.26 -1.82
N PHE A 335 9.82 2.22 -2.64
CA PHE A 335 8.43 2.60 -2.76
C PHE A 335 7.80 1.91 -3.99
N HIS A 336 6.68 1.23 -3.80
CA HIS A 336 5.90 0.65 -4.90
C HIS A 336 4.44 1.10 -4.84
N SER A 337 3.88 1.49 -5.98
CA SER A 337 2.42 1.65 -6.10
C SER A 337 1.74 0.29 -6.13
N PHE A 338 0.44 0.28 -5.87
CA PHE A 338 -0.38 -0.93 -5.94
C PHE A 338 -0.28 -1.62 -7.30
N GLU A 339 -0.32 -0.85 -8.38
CA GLU A 339 -0.28 -1.32 -9.76
C GLU A 339 1.05 -1.99 -10.12
N ASN A 340 2.16 -1.60 -9.48
CA ASN A 340 3.47 -2.18 -9.73
C ASN A 340 3.63 -3.56 -9.08
N ILE A 341 2.92 -3.81 -7.96
CA ILE A 341 2.95 -5.09 -7.25
C ILE A 341 1.90 -6.05 -7.79
N GLU A 342 0.75 -5.55 -8.26
CA GLU A 342 -0.26 -6.39 -8.92
C GLU A 342 0.27 -6.97 -10.24
N ALA A 343 0.20 -8.29 -10.36
CA ALA A 343 0.78 -9.06 -11.47
C ALA A 343 0.10 -8.88 -12.86
N SER A 344 -0.65 -7.78 -13.07
CA SER A 344 -1.30 -7.44 -14.34
C SER A 344 -0.60 -6.23 -14.99
N PRO A 345 0.50 -6.43 -15.73
CA PRO A 345 1.23 -5.33 -16.33
C PRO A 345 0.37 -4.60 -17.38
N LEU A 346 0.60 -3.29 -17.48
CA LEU A 346 0.02 -2.47 -18.54
C LEU A 346 0.76 -2.75 -19.86
N ILE A 347 0.04 -3.23 -20.88
CA ILE A 347 0.63 -3.68 -22.15
C ILE A 347 0.16 -2.80 -23.31
N ALA A 348 1.08 -2.38 -24.18
CA ALA A 348 0.74 -1.74 -25.45
C ALA A 348 0.14 -2.77 -26.42
N PRO A 349 -0.95 -2.49 -27.15
CA PRO A 349 -1.60 -3.45 -28.05
C PRO A 349 -0.64 -4.11 -29.05
N SER A 350 0.33 -3.37 -29.58
CA SER A 350 1.35 -3.89 -30.51
C SER A 350 2.24 -4.99 -29.92
N LYS A 351 2.36 -5.06 -28.59
CA LYS A 351 3.14 -6.07 -27.86
C LYS A 351 2.28 -7.24 -27.37
N ALA A 352 0.96 -7.20 -27.55
CA ALA A 352 0.05 -8.25 -27.13
C ALA A 352 -0.13 -9.32 -28.22
N ASP A 353 -0.72 -10.48 -27.88
CA ASP A 353 -1.05 -11.53 -28.85
C ASP A 353 -2.13 -11.12 -29.86
N ALA A 354 -2.23 -11.85 -30.97
CA ALA A 354 -3.13 -11.53 -32.08
C ALA A 354 -4.62 -11.42 -31.69
N MET A 355 -5.11 -12.23 -30.74
CA MET A 355 -6.50 -12.11 -30.28
C MET A 355 -6.72 -10.83 -29.47
N THR A 356 -5.77 -10.49 -28.60
CA THR A 356 -5.80 -9.23 -27.86
C THR A 356 -5.72 -8.02 -28.80
N GLN A 357 -4.86 -8.06 -29.82
CA GLN A 357 -4.83 -7.01 -30.84
C GLN A 357 -6.19 -6.86 -31.53
N ARG A 358 -6.81 -7.98 -31.92
CA ARG A 358 -8.11 -8.00 -32.59
C ARG A 358 -9.23 -7.40 -31.74
N ILE A 359 -9.33 -7.77 -30.45
CA ILE A 359 -10.38 -7.21 -29.58
C ILE A 359 -10.20 -5.71 -29.33
N VAL A 360 -8.95 -5.24 -29.27
CA VAL A 360 -8.65 -3.80 -29.13
C VAL A 360 -9.07 -3.03 -30.38
N VAL A 361 -8.79 -3.57 -31.58
CA VAL A 361 -9.25 -2.97 -32.84
C VAL A 361 -10.77 -2.91 -32.88
N GLU A 362 -11.45 -4.00 -32.54
CA GLU A 362 -12.92 -4.03 -32.49
C GLU A 362 -13.50 -3.06 -31.46
N MET A 363 -12.87 -2.91 -30.29
CA MET A 363 -13.29 -1.94 -29.29
C MET A 363 -13.15 -0.50 -29.80
N LYS A 364 -12.05 -0.18 -30.50
CA LYS A 364 -11.86 1.14 -31.12
C LYS A 364 -12.94 1.42 -32.16
N THR A 365 -13.19 0.46 -33.06
CA THR A 365 -14.26 0.56 -34.06
C THR A 365 -15.62 0.77 -33.40
N PHE A 366 -15.94 0.01 -32.34
CA PHE A 366 -17.22 0.14 -31.66
C PHE A 366 -17.36 1.47 -30.91
N ARG A 367 -16.30 1.93 -30.24
CA ARG A 367 -16.23 3.26 -29.62
C ARG A 367 -16.47 4.36 -30.66
N ASP A 368 -15.76 4.32 -31.78
CA ASP A 368 -15.84 5.38 -32.79
C ASP A 368 -17.23 5.44 -33.43
N GLN A 369 -17.85 4.28 -33.66
CA GLN A 369 -19.25 4.19 -34.09
C GLN A 369 -20.22 4.74 -33.04
N PHE A 370 -19.99 4.43 -31.76
CA PHE A 370 -20.82 4.92 -30.67
C PHE A 370 -20.75 6.44 -30.55
N LEU A 371 -19.53 7.02 -30.58
CA LEU A 371 -19.33 8.48 -30.50
C LEU A 371 -19.90 9.19 -31.72
N ALA A 372 -19.80 8.60 -32.92
CA ALA A 372 -20.40 9.18 -34.13
C ALA A 372 -21.93 9.21 -34.10
N ALA A 373 -22.56 8.26 -33.38
CA ALA A 373 -24.01 8.18 -33.22
C ALA A 373 -24.53 8.94 -31.98
N GLU A 374 -23.64 9.57 -31.21
CA GLU A 374 -24.01 10.30 -30.01
C GLU A 374 -25.02 11.43 -30.33
N GLY A 375 -26.11 11.48 -29.56
CA GLY A 375 -27.19 12.45 -29.77
C GLY A 375 -28.23 12.07 -30.82
N GLN A 376 -28.03 11.00 -31.62
CA GLN A 376 -29.00 10.57 -32.65
C GLN A 376 -30.13 9.67 -32.11
N GLY A 377 -30.27 9.52 -30.79
CA GLY A 377 -31.30 8.68 -30.18
C GLY A 377 -31.51 8.94 -28.68
N GLU A 378 -32.39 8.15 -28.07
CA GLU A 378 -32.81 8.30 -26.66
C GLU A 378 -31.81 7.70 -25.65
N LEU A 379 -30.53 7.66 -26.01
CA LEU A 379 -29.50 7.01 -25.22
C LEU A 379 -29.35 7.66 -23.85
N ALA A 380 -29.17 8.98 -23.82
CA ALA A 380 -29.00 9.73 -22.58
C ALA A 380 -30.31 9.90 -21.79
N SER A 381 -31.45 9.99 -22.49
CA SER A 381 -32.76 10.27 -21.90
C SER A 381 -33.45 9.03 -21.33
N PHE A 382 -33.28 7.86 -21.96
CA PHE A 382 -34.00 6.64 -21.61
C PHE A 382 -33.07 5.48 -21.26
N TRP A 383 -32.19 5.07 -22.20
CA TRP A 383 -31.39 3.85 -22.05
C TRP A 383 -30.33 3.94 -20.94
N LEU A 384 -29.78 5.13 -20.69
CA LEU A 384 -28.80 5.42 -19.63
C LEU A 384 -29.34 6.45 -18.63
N ARG A 385 -30.66 6.45 -18.39
CA ARG A 385 -31.35 7.48 -17.59
C ARG A 385 -30.83 7.68 -16.16
N LYS A 386 -30.17 6.68 -15.55
CA LYS A 386 -29.74 6.77 -14.14
C LYS A 386 -28.35 7.40 -14.02
N SER A 387 -27.36 6.80 -14.68
CA SER A 387 -25.96 7.22 -14.58
C SER A 387 -25.59 8.22 -15.66
N ARG A 388 -26.23 8.12 -16.84
CA ARG A 388 -25.82 8.76 -18.10
C ARG A 388 -24.40 8.40 -18.51
N LYS A 389 -23.89 7.24 -18.07
CA LYS A 389 -22.52 6.82 -18.32
C LYS A 389 -22.48 5.58 -19.20
N PRO A 390 -22.13 5.71 -20.48
CA PRO A 390 -22.00 4.58 -21.39
C PRO A 390 -20.80 3.71 -21.04
N VAL A 391 -21.03 2.41 -21.09
CA VAL A 391 -20.03 1.35 -20.97
C VAL A 391 -20.23 0.41 -22.15
N LEU A 392 -19.16 0.16 -22.89
CA LEU A 392 -19.12 -0.73 -24.04
C LEU A 392 -18.41 -2.02 -23.67
N ALA A 393 -18.87 -3.13 -24.25
CA ALA A 393 -18.22 -4.43 -24.18
C ALA A 393 -18.10 -5.07 -25.57
N VAL A 394 -16.97 -5.73 -25.81
CA VAL A 394 -16.73 -6.56 -26.99
C VAL A 394 -16.34 -7.94 -26.53
N LEU A 395 -16.97 -8.98 -27.06
CA LEU A 395 -16.72 -10.38 -26.75
C LEU A 395 -16.19 -11.08 -28.01
N LEU A 396 -15.01 -11.69 -27.93
CA LEU A 396 -14.51 -12.58 -28.97
C LEU A 396 -14.90 -14.02 -28.70
N ILE A 397 -15.39 -14.66 -29.76
CA ILE A 397 -15.89 -16.02 -29.76
C ILE A 397 -15.14 -16.79 -30.85
N GLU A 398 -14.50 -17.89 -30.50
CA GLU A 398 -13.89 -18.78 -31.47
C GLU A 398 -14.85 -19.95 -31.73
N LYS A 399 -15.38 -20.02 -32.95
CA LYS A 399 -16.21 -21.13 -33.41
C LYS A 399 -15.35 -22.19 -34.06
N ALA A 400 -15.61 -23.44 -33.69
CA ALA A 400 -14.97 -24.58 -34.33
C ALA A 400 -15.31 -24.59 -35.83
N ALA A 401 -14.34 -25.03 -36.64
CA ALA A 401 -14.54 -25.18 -38.07
C ALA A 401 -15.70 -26.16 -38.33
N SER A 402 -16.62 -25.78 -39.22
CA SER A 402 -17.77 -26.62 -39.57
C SER A 402 -17.37 -27.81 -40.46
N ARG A 403 -16.15 -27.80 -41.02
CA ARG A 403 -15.56 -28.83 -41.88
C ARG A 403 -14.10 -29.07 -41.49
N SER A 404 -13.60 -30.29 -41.68
CA SER A 404 -12.27 -30.74 -41.24
C SER A 404 -11.07 -30.00 -41.85
N ASN A 405 -11.26 -29.18 -42.89
CA ASN A 405 -10.19 -28.42 -43.57
C ASN A 405 -10.31 -26.89 -43.40
N GLU A 406 -11.23 -26.39 -42.59
CA GLU A 406 -11.38 -24.95 -42.33
C GLU A 406 -10.68 -24.54 -41.03
N SER A 407 -10.17 -23.30 -40.97
CA SER A 407 -9.64 -22.73 -39.74
C SER A 407 -10.79 -22.28 -38.82
N PRO A 408 -10.58 -22.29 -37.49
CA PRO A 408 -11.58 -21.78 -36.55
C PRO A 408 -11.90 -20.31 -36.87
N THR A 409 -13.19 -19.98 -36.84
CA THR A 409 -13.66 -18.63 -37.17
C THR A 409 -13.85 -17.83 -35.90
N VAL A 410 -13.29 -16.62 -35.87
CA VAL A 410 -13.47 -15.70 -34.73
C VAL A 410 -14.61 -14.74 -35.05
N VAL A 411 -15.64 -14.81 -34.22
CA VAL A 411 -16.84 -13.96 -34.25
C VAL A 411 -16.77 -12.94 -33.12
N VAL A 412 -17.30 -11.76 -33.38
CA VAL A 412 -17.30 -10.62 -32.45
C VAL A 412 -18.74 -10.33 -32.05
N GLN A 413 -19.02 -10.25 -30.75
CA GLN A 413 -20.29 -9.77 -30.24
C GLN A 413 -20.10 -8.51 -29.42
N ARG A 414 -20.96 -7.52 -29.63
CA ARG A 414 -20.90 -6.23 -28.93
C ARG A 414 -22.05 -6.10 -27.94
N GLY A 415 -21.83 -5.34 -26.87
CA GLY A 415 -22.83 -5.03 -25.85
C GLY A 415 -22.59 -3.65 -25.25
N MET A 416 -23.64 -3.04 -24.73
CA MET A 416 -23.60 -1.75 -24.03
C MET A 416 -24.48 -1.84 -22.79
N ASN A 417 -24.16 -1.10 -21.72
CA ASN A 417 -25.02 -1.07 -20.53
C ASN A 417 -26.40 -0.45 -20.81
N CYS A 418 -27.38 -0.83 -20.01
CA CYS A 418 -28.77 -0.40 -20.14
C CYS A 418 -29.44 -0.28 -18.76
N GLU A 419 -30.16 0.81 -18.51
CA GLU A 419 -30.61 1.27 -17.19
C GLU A 419 -32.10 1.67 -17.15
N VAL A 420 -32.96 0.89 -17.81
CA VAL A 420 -34.36 1.24 -18.08
C VAL A 420 -35.24 1.37 -16.83
N SER A 421 -35.05 0.54 -15.79
CA SER A 421 -35.90 0.55 -14.59
C SER A 421 -35.13 0.38 -13.28
N MET A 422 -35.66 0.94 -12.19
CA MET A 422 -35.15 0.76 -10.82
C MET A 422 -35.37 -0.66 -10.26
N PRO A 423 -36.57 -1.27 -10.32
CA PRO A 423 -36.82 -2.56 -9.68
C PRO A 423 -36.13 -3.76 -10.35
N THR A 424 -35.89 -3.72 -11.67
CA THR A 424 -35.25 -4.83 -12.40
C THR A 424 -33.72 -4.73 -12.47
N GLY A 425 -33.14 -3.67 -11.90
CA GLY A 425 -31.70 -3.40 -11.96
C GLY A 425 -31.19 -2.94 -13.33
N SER A 426 -29.90 -2.61 -13.39
CA SER A 426 -29.21 -2.24 -14.64
C SER A 426 -28.53 -3.47 -15.27
N LEU A 427 -28.54 -3.55 -16.60
CA LEU A 427 -27.79 -4.54 -17.37
C LEU A 427 -26.41 -3.99 -17.71
N CYS A 428 -25.37 -4.75 -17.37
CA CYS A 428 -24.00 -4.38 -17.66
C CYS A 428 -23.65 -4.71 -19.11
N ALA A 429 -22.69 -3.99 -19.68
CA ALA A 429 -22.29 -4.16 -21.07
C ALA A 429 -21.81 -5.59 -21.37
N GLU A 430 -21.08 -6.19 -20.43
CA GLU A 430 -20.55 -7.54 -20.51
C GLU A 430 -21.66 -8.59 -20.62
N ARG A 431 -22.67 -8.46 -19.74
CA ARG A 431 -23.83 -9.36 -19.72
C ARG A 431 -24.66 -9.21 -20.99
N ASN A 432 -24.77 -7.99 -21.52
CA ASN A 432 -25.43 -7.76 -22.81
C ASN A 432 -24.64 -8.39 -23.97
N ALA A 433 -23.32 -8.25 -24.01
CA ALA A 433 -22.50 -8.89 -25.03
C ALA A 433 -22.62 -10.43 -24.99
N ILE A 434 -22.57 -11.03 -23.79
CA ILE A 434 -22.73 -12.48 -23.61
C ILE A 434 -24.16 -12.93 -23.98
N GLY A 435 -25.17 -12.19 -23.51
CA GLY A 435 -26.57 -12.48 -23.83
C GLY A 435 -26.86 -12.42 -25.31
N SER A 436 -26.38 -11.39 -26.01
CA SER A 436 -26.51 -11.27 -27.47
C SER A 436 -25.77 -12.37 -28.22
N ALA A 437 -24.64 -12.85 -27.71
CA ALA A 437 -23.92 -13.97 -28.31
C ALA A 437 -24.73 -15.26 -28.23
N LEU A 438 -25.30 -15.56 -27.05
CA LEU A 438 -26.16 -16.72 -26.84
C LEU A 438 -27.47 -16.63 -27.62
N ALA A 439 -28.05 -15.44 -27.75
CA ALA A 439 -29.24 -15.24 -28.57
C ALA A 439 -28.99 -15.45 -30.06
N SER A 440 -27.79 -15.09 -30.53
CA SER A 440 -27.38 -15.28 -31.94
C SER A 440 -26.99 -16.72 -32.24
N ASP A 441 -26.48 -17.44 -31.24
CA ASP A 441 -26.09 -18.85 -31.35
C ASP A 441 -26.34 -19.60 -30.04
N PRO A 442 -27.49 -20.29 -29.91
CA PRO A 442 -27.84 -21.02 -28.69
C PRO A 442 -26.98 -22.28 -28.48
N THR A 443 -26.17 -22.67 -29.46
CA THR A 443 -25.27 -23.84 -29.35
C THR A 443 -23.91 -23.47 -28.75
N LEU A 444 -23.70 -22.20 -28.43
CA LEU A 444 -22.43 -21.66 -27.98
C LEU A 444 -21.99 -22.25 -26.63
N THR A 445 -20.81 -22.85 -26.61
CA THR A 445 -20.21 -23.38 -25.37
C THR A 445 -19.37 -22.32 -24.67
N ARG A 446 -19.22 -22.43 -23.33
CA ARG A 446 -18.34 -21.56 -22.54
C ARG A 446 -16.89 -21.56 -23.06
N ARG A 447 -16.41 -22.69 -23.59
CA ARG A 447 -15.06 -22.85 -24.17
C ARG A 447 -14.84 -22.03 -25.44
N ALA A 448 -15.91 -21.72 -26.18
CA ALA A 448 -15.85 -20.89 -27.37
C ALA A 448 -15.66 -19.40 -27.02
N LEU A 449 -16.05 -18.96 -25.82
CA LEU A 449 -15.84 -17.58 -25.36
C LEU A 449 -14.36 -17.39 -24.98
N LYS A 450 -13.63 -16.52 -25.69
CA LYS A 450 -12.17 -16.40 -25.49
C LYS A 450 -11.76 -15.18 -24.68
N MET A 451 -12.41 -14.05 -24.90
CA MET A 451 -12.08 -12.83 -24.19
C MET A 451 -13.18 -11.80 -24.29
N ILE A 452 -13.28 -10.97 -23.26
CA ILE A 452 -14.17 -9.83 -23.24
C ILE A 452 -13.40 -8.55 -22.91
N ALA A 453 -13.61 -7.50 -23.69
CA ALA A 453 -13.06 -6.18 -23.46
C ALA A 453 -14.13 -5.23 -22.95
N VAL A 454 -13.80 -4.36 -21.99
CA VAL A 454 -14.74 -3.42 -21.38
C VAL A 454 -14.17 -2.01 -21.37
N LEU A 455 -14.95 -1.02 -21.84
CA LEU A 455 -14.55 0.38 -21.98
C LEU A 455 -15.64 1.33 -21.47
N GLY A 456 -15.28 2.26 -20.59
CA GLY A 456 -16.15 3.37 -20.19
C GLY A 456 -15.97 4.58 -21.10
N LEU A 457 -17.06 5.30 -21.39
CA LEU A 457 -17.04 6.56 -22.14
C LEU A 457 -17.80 7.65 -21.38
N ASN A 458 -17.51 8.90 -21.73
CA ASN A 458 -18.23 10.08 -21.24
C ASN A 458 -19.06 10.66 -22.38
N LEU A 459 -20.32 11.00 -22.09
CA LEU A 459 -21.16 11.69 -23.06
C LEU A 459 -20.78 13.18 -23.10
N ALA A 460 -20.74 13.78 -24.29
CA ALA A 460 -20.69 15.23 -24.45
C ALA A 460 -22.04 15.79 -23.96
N GLY A 461 -22.03 16.54 -22.86
CA GLY A 461 -23.25 17.04 -22.21
C GLY A 461 -24.17 17.78 -23.20
N GLY A 462 -25.45 17.39 -23.22
CA GLY A 462 -26.48 18.09 -23.98
C GLY A 462 -26.81 19.44 -23.35
N ASP A 463 -26.24 20.51 -23.88
CA ASP A 463 -26.81 21.85 -23.78
C ASP A 463 -27.60 22.13 -25.07
N ILE A 464 -28.90 22.32 -24.90
CA ILE A 464 -29.83 22.78 -25.93
C ILE A 464 -29.60 24.28 -26.12
N GLY A 465 -29.26 24.71 -27.34
CA GLY A 465 -29.48 26.08 -27.80
C GLY A 465 -28.22 26.84 -28.25
N SER A 466 -27.86 26.73 -29.52
CA SER A 466 -28.01 27.82 -30.49
C SER A 466 -27.36 27.42 -31.82
N SER A 467 -28.18 27.54 -32.86
CA SER A 467 -27.78 27.58 -34.26
C SER A 467 -26.57 28.49 -34.47
N ASP A 468 -25.57 28.02 -35.22
CA ASP A 468 -24.97 28.86 -36.26
C ASP A 468 -24.44 28.00 -37.42
N LEU A 469 -24.96 28.34 -38.59
CA LEU A 469 -24.70 27.80 -39.91
C LEU A 469 -23.45 28.46 -40.53
N VAL A 470 -22.68 27.66 -41.28
CA VAL A 470 -22.03 27.99 -42.59
C VAL A 470 -20.89 29.03 -42.53
N THR A 471 -19.64 28.72 -42.88
CA THR A 471 -19.06 28.48 -44.23
C THR A 471 -17.72 27.73 -44.05
N GLY A 472 -17.38 26.64 -44.74
CA GLY A 472 -17.12 26.57 -46.18
C GLY A 472 -15.68 27.00 -46.50
N SER A 473 -14.75 26.05 -46.75
CA SER A 473 -13.58 26.17 -47.65
C SER A 473 -12.73 24.89 -47.65
N THR A 474 -12.76 24.17 -48.77
CA THR A 474 -11.74 23.21 -49.21
C THR A 474 -10.42 23.93 -49.54
N PRO A 475 -9.27 23.24 -49.55
CA PRO A 475 -8.52 23.27 -50.81
C PRO A 475 -7.89 21.93 -51.23
N LEU A 476 -7.74 21.84 -52.55
CA LEU A 476 -7.10 20.78 -53.33
C LEU A 476 -5.58 20.76 -53.18
N ILE A 477 -5.04 19.54 -53.29
CA ILE A 477 -3.89 19.08 -54.08
C ILE A 477 -2.88 20.14 -54.56
N SER A 478 -1.62 19.99 -54.16
CA SER A 478 -0.46 20.24 -55.01
C SER A 478 0.60 19.15 -54.80
N THR A 479 0.85 18.40 -55.86
CA THR A 479 2.06 17.63 -56.12
C THR A 479 3.27 18.54 -56.16
N ASP A 480 4.38 18.13 -55.56
CA ASP A 480 5.68 18.37 -56.19
C ASP A 480 6.68 17.25 -55.86
N GLN A 481 7.42 16.86 -56.88
CA GLN A 481 8.42 15.80 -56.89
C GLN A 481 9.80 16.40 -56.62
N SER A 482 10.65 15.68 -55.89
CA SER A 482 12.08 15.70 -56.16
C SER A 482 12.70 14.37 -55.72
N GLU A 483 13.12 13.63 -56.74
CA GLU A 483 13.97 12.45 -56.67
C GLU A 483 15.34 12.80 -56.06
N GLU A 484 15.89 11.91 -55.24
CA GLU A 484 17.32 11.65 -55.28
C GLU A 484 17.58 10.18 -54.99
N ARG A 485 18.28 9.55 -55.93
CA ARG A 485 18.51 8.12 -56.09
C ARG A 485 20.01 7.92 -55.99
N VAL A 486 20.49 7.09 -55.05
CA VAL A 486 21.82 6.48 -55.10
C VAL A 486 21.71 5.00 -54.72
N GLN A 487 21.89 4.17 -55.75
CA GLN A 487 22.27 2.73 -55.80
C GLN A 487 23.66 2.51 -55.15
N GLU A 488 24.21 1.36 -54.79
CA GLU A 488 23.92 -0.09 -54.92
C GLU A 488 24.96 -0.86 -54.06
N ASP A 489 24.89 -2.20 -54.13
CA ASP A 489 25.85 -3.25 -53.73
C ASP A 489 25.68 -3.84 -52.31
N GLY A 490 25.52 -5.15 -52.08
CA GLY A 490 25.53 -6.32 -52.96
C GLY A 490 26.20 -7.52 -52.26
N LYS A 491 25.56 -8.72 -52.35
CA LYS A 491 26.08 -10.12 -52.25
C LYS A 491 25.72 -11.02 -51.03
N THR A 492 24.78 -11.94 -51.30
CA THR A 492 24.80 -13.44 -51.28
C THR A 492 25.61 -14.25 -50.25
N GLU A 493 24.95 -15.20 -49.52
CA GLU A 493 25.03 -16.71 -49.60
C GLU A 493 26.32 -17.31 -48.99
N GLU A 494 26.45 -18.49 -48.36
CA GLU A 494 25.64 -19.64 -47.90
C GLU A 494 26.59 -20.55 -47.05
N GLU A 495 26.04 -21.45 -46.23
CA GLU A 495 26.62 -22.72 -45.69
C GLU A 495 28.02 -22.85 -45.02
N LEU A 496 28.07 -23.38 -43.77
CA LEU A 496 28.63 -24.74 -43.50
C LEU A 496 28.35 -25.26 -42.06
N LEU A 497 28.36 -26.58 -41.97
CA LEU A 497 27.98 -27.53 -40.92
C LEU A 497 29.06 -27.83 -39.84
N GLN A 498 28.60 -28.62 -38.85
CA GLN A 498 29.31 -29.56 -37.93
C GLN A 498 29.90 -29.02 -36.61
N VAL A 499 29.97 -29.73 -35.47
CA VAL A 499 29.33 -30.91 -34.80
C VAL A 499 30.27 -31.21 -33.62
N HIS A 500 29.74 -31.46 -32.39
CA HIS A 500 30.19 -32.50 -31.42
C HIS A 500 29.48 -32.29 -30.05
N THR A 501 28.49 -33.13 -29.67
CA THR A 501 28.52 -34.27 -28.69
C THR A 501 28.68 -33.87 -27.21
N SER A 502 28.04 -34.44 -26.16
CA SER A 502 27.03 -35.50 -25.93
C SER A 502 26.73 -35.60 -24.39
N ALA A 503 25.67 -36.36 -24.03
CA ALA A 503 25.24 -36.94 -22.72
C ALA A 503 24.01 -36.26 -22.06
N VAL A 504 22.78 -36.82 -21.93
CA VAL A 504 22.21 -38.17 -21.64
C VAL A 504 22.52 -38.59 -20.18
N THR A 505 21.62 -38.89 -19.22
CA THR A 505 20.28 -39.54 -19.22
C THR A 505 19.55 -39.38 -17.85
N THR A 506 18.22 -39.34 -17.87
CA THR A 506 17.18 -39.90 -16.95
C THR A 506 17.36 -40.03 -15.43
N PHE A 507 16.34 -39.54 -14.70
CA PHE A 507 15.98 -39.98 -13.34
C PHE A 507 14.75 -40.89 -13.34
N VAL A 508 14.81 -41.85 -12.41
CA VAL A 508 13.96 -43.03 -12.23
C VAL A 508 12.80 -42.73 -11.27
N GLU A 509 11.62 -43.26 -11.61
CA GLU A 509 10.42 -43.36 -10.78
C GLU A 509 10.47 -44.64 -9.93
N PRO A 510 9.91 -44.66 -8.70
CA PRO A 510 9.44 -45.92 -8.14
C PRO A 510 7.97 -45.89 -7.69
N THR A 511 7.39 -47.08 -7.86
CA THR A 511 5.98 -47.44 -7.95
C THR A 511 5.39 -47.93 -6.62
N LEU A 512 4.12 -47.56 -6.39
CA LEU A 512 2.99 -48.24 -5.69
C LEU A 512 3.22 -49.09 -4.41
N VAL A 513 2.37 -48.81 -3.40
CA VAL A 513 1.57 -49.88 -2.74
C VAL A 513 0.13 -49.38 -2.50
N SER A 514 -0.81 -50.15 -3.04
CA SER A 514 -2.27 -50.03 -2.87
C SER A 514 -2.72 -50.85 -1.67
N GLY A 515 -3.53 -50.25 -0.78
CA GLY A 515 -4.17 -50.90 0.35
C GLY A 515 -5.66 -50.56 0.41
N LYS A 516 -6.50 -51.56 0.15
CA LYS A 516 -7.97 -51.53 0.27
C LYS A 516 -8.40 -51.24 1.71
N SER A 517 -9.50 -50.51 1.91
CA SER A 517 -10.34 -50.71 3.10
C SER A 517 -11.83 -50.64 2.74
N GLY A 518 -12.57 -51.60 3.27
CA GLY A 518 -13.99 -51.77 3.10
C GLY A 518 -14.78 -51.23 4.30
N SER A 519 -16.06 -51.02 4.04
CA SER A 519 -17.14 -50.72 4.99
C SER A 519 -17.24 -51.73 6.14
N LYS A 520 -17.41 -51.24 7.38
CA LYS A 520 -18.31 -51.79 8.40
C LYS A 520 -18.54 -50.80 9.57
N THR A 521 -19.70 -51.00 10.18
CA THR A 521 -20.54 -50.23 11.11
C THR A 521 -20.18 -50.30 12.61
N THR A 522 -20.85 -49.43 13.40
CA THR A 522 -21.10 -49.43 14.87
C THR A 522 -19.91 -48.97 15.75
N ALA A 523 -20.05 -48.24 16.87
CA ALA A 523 -21.17 -48.00 17.78
C ALA A 523 -20.98 -46.68 18.57
N ASP A 524 -22.08 -46.24 19.18
CA ASP A 524 -22.30 -45.11 20.07
C ASP A 524 -21.37 -45.05 21.31
N VAL A 525 -20.99 -43.84 21.73
CA VAL A 525 -20.88 -43.45 23.15
C VAL A 525 -21.27 -41.97 23.29
N GLU A 526 -22.48 -41.73 23.77
CA GLU A 526 -22.90 -40.48 24.41
C GLU A 526 -22.31 -40.40 25.83
N VAL A 527 -21.71 -39.27 26.19
CA VAL A 527 -21.67 -38.80 27.59
C VAL A 527 -21.94 -37.30 27.58
N ALA A 528 -23.11 -36.94 28.12
CA ALA A 528 -23.51 -35.58 28.42
C ALA A 528 -22.96 -35.14 29.79
N VAL A 529 -22.49 -33.90 29.90
CA VAL A 529 -22.52 -33.12 31.15
C VAL A 529 -22.80 -31.64 30.83
N GLU A 530 -23.78 -31.11 31.55
CA GLU A 530 -24.37 -29.77 31.54
C GLU A 530 -23.43 -28.62 31.98
N PRO A 531 -23.84 -27.35 31.76
CA PRO A 531 -23.02 -26.17 32.01
C PRO A 531 -23.20 -25.64 33.45
N ASP A 532 -22.09 -25.34 34.12
CA ASP A 532 -22.12 -24.63 35.40
C ASP A 532 -21.84 -23.13 35.23
N ARG A 533 -22.69 -22.35 35.90
CA ARG A 533 -22.85 -20.91 35.87
C ARG A 533 -22.32 -20.35 37.19
N ILE A 534 -21.23 -19.57 37.18
CA ILE A 534 -20.74 -18.82 38.35
C ILE A 534 -20.41 -17.39 37.89
N GLN A 535 -21.37 -16.48 38.07
CA GLN A 535 -21.37 -15.33 38.99
C GLN A 535 -20.36 -14.22 38.67
N TRP A 536 -20.91 -13.11 38.13
CA TRP A 536 -20.28 -11.80 38.15
C TRP A 536 -20.57 -11.12 39.48
N THR A 537 -19.53 -10.82 40.26
CA THR A 537 -19.60 -9.89 41.40
C THR A 537 -19.37 -8.47 40.91
N VAL A 538 -20.33 -7.59 41.23
CA VAL A 538 -20.25 -6.15 40.99
C VAL A 538 -19.77 -5.48 42.28
N SER A 539 -18.78 -4.60 42.15
CA SER A 539 -18.44 -3.58 43.15
C SER A 539 -18.62 -2.21 42.49
N GLY A 540 -19.72 -1.52 42.80
CA GLY A 540 -19.89 -0.08 42.54
C GLY A 540 -19.12 0.79 43.53
N PRO A 541 -19.08 2.12 43.33
CA PRO A 541 -20.11 2.97 43.96
C PRO A 541 -20.73 3.97 42.94
N ARG A 542 -22.06 3.98 42.78
CA ARG A 542 -23.05 4.86 43.44
C ARG A 542 -22.86 6.35 43.19
N LEU A 543 -23.83 6.95 42.49
CA LEU A 543 -24.60 8.19 42.80
C LEU A 543 -25.83 8.20 41.85
N SER A 544 -27.00 7.72 42.31
CA SER A 544 -28.25 8.48 42.62
C SER A 544 -28.79 9.30 41.44
N GLU A 545 -29.74 8.84 40.61
CA GLU A 545 -31.20 8.63 40.81
C GLU A 545 -31.98 9.85 41.34
N ASP A 546 -32.82 10.41 40.46
CA ASP A 546 -34.23 10.78 40.68
C ASP A 546 -34.86 11.01 39.28
N GLU A 547 -35.63 10.07 38.70
CA GLU A 547 -37.07 9.78 38.89
C GLU A 547 -38.02 10.96 38.63
N GLY A 548 -38.97 10.77 37.71
CA GLY A 548 -40.03 11.76 37.43
C GLY A 548 -40.89 11.45 36.21
N ALA A 549 -41.85 10.54 36.38
CA ALA A 549 -42.76 9.96 35.39
C ALA A 549 -43.87 10.86 34.82
N LYS A 550 -44.61 10.29 33.84
CA LYS A 550 -45.95 10.63 33.29
C LYS A 550 -45.93 11.68 32.16
N GLY A 551 -46.68 11.60 31.07
CA GLY A 551 -47.79 10.75 30.66
C GLY A 551 -48.75 11.59 29.79
N LEU A 552 -49.13 11.06 28.62
CA LEU A 552 -50.38 11.30 27.88
C LEU A 552 -50.68 12.67 27.19
N ILE A 553 -51.28 12.52 25.99
CA ILE A 553 -52.33 13.30 25.31
C ILE A 553 -51.95 14.02 23.99
N LEU A 554 -52.76 13.65 22.97
CA LEU A 554 -52.96 14.18 21.62
C LEU A 554 -53.66 15.55 21.59
N ASN A 555 -53.37 16.34 20.56
CA ASN A 555 -54.27 17.15 19.71
C ASN A 555 -53.50 18.41 19.27
N ASP A 556 -53.21 18.62 17.98
CA ASP A 556 -54.07 18.92 16.83
C ASP A 556 -54.42 20.43 16.71
N GLU A 557 -54.25 20.89 15.46
CA GLU A 557 -54.80 22.09 14.81
C GLU A 557 -54.30 23.53 15.10
N CYS A 558 -53.68 24.07 14.02
CA CYS A 558 -54.13 25.23 13.25
C CYS A 558 -53.70 26.66 13.69
N GLY A 559 -53.22 27.43 12.69
CA GLY A 559 -53.04 28.88 12.83
C GLY A 559 -52.11 29.52 11.80
N GLN A 560 -52.49 29.52 10.52
CA GLN A 560 -51.96 30.44 9.50
C GLN A 560 -52.27 31.90 9.88
N HIS A 561 -51.32 32.83 9.70
CA HIS A 561 -51.54 34.04 8.88
C HIS A 561 -50.28 34.88 8.66
N CYS A 562 -50.23 35.41 7.44
CA CYS A 562 -49.20 36.20 6.78
C CYS A 562 -49.07 37.65 7.28
N ARG A 563 -47.90 38.29 7.03
CA ARG A 563 -47.67 39.64 6.43
C ARG A 563 -46.17 39.95 6.51
N ALA A 564 -45.44 40.04 5.40
CA ALA A 564 -45.31 41.19 4.48
C ALA A 564 -44.66 42.43 5.12
N SER A 565 -43.39 42.69 4.77
CA SER A 565 -42.85 44.05 4.64
C SER A 565 -41.77 44.08 3.56
N GLU A 566 -42.04 44.85 2.51
CA GLU A 566 -41.14 45.26 1.44
C GLU A 566 -40.10 46.27 1.94
N GLY A 567 -38.99 46.41 1.22
CA GLY A 567 -38.03 47.50 1.44
C GLY A 567 -36.76 47.41 0.59
N CYS A 568 -36.85 47.87 -0.65
CA CYS A 568 -35.75 48.09 -1.59
C CYS A 568 -34.61 48.98 -1.05
N GLY A 569 -33.37 48.68 -1.43
CA GLY A 569 -32.22 49.57 -1.29
C GLY A 569 -31.10 49.23 -2.28
N HIS A 570 -31.03 49.97 -3.38
CA HIS A 570 -29.97 49.95 -4.39
C HIS A 570 -28.63 50.47 -3.83
N GLY A 571 -27.53 49.80 -4.15
CA GLY A 571 -26.16 50.31 -3.93
C GLY A 571 -25.15 49.67 -4.89
N LYS A 572 -24.89 50.32 -6.02
CA LYS A 572 -23.74 50.08 -6.91
C LYS A 572 -22.49 50.76 -6.33
N ARG A 573 -21.36 50.05 -6.24
CA ARG A 573 -19.97 50.56 -6.31
C ARG A 573 -19.06 49.38 -6.63
N SER A 574 -18.54 49.27 -7.86
CA SER A 574 -17.29 49.86 -8.37
C SER A 574 -16.10 48.90 -8.22
N ARG A 575 -15.62 48.44 -9.38
CA ARG A 575 -14.39 47.67 -9.63
C ARG A 575 -13.16 48.46 -9.20
N GLU A 576 -12.22 47.79 -8.53
CA GLU A 576 -10.80 48.15 -8.55
C GLU A 576 -9.99 46.93 -9.03
N HIS A 577 -9.22 47.16 -10.09
CA HIS A 577 -8.21 46.27 -10.63
C HIS A 577 -6.88 46.61 -9.93
N VAL A 578 -6.22 45.61 -9.33
CA VAL A 578 -4.79 45.70 -9.00
C VAL A 578 -4.10 44.49 -9.63
N ASN A 579 -3.04 44.80 -10.38
CA ASN A 579 -2.23 43.90 -11.20
C ASN A 579 -1.43 42.92 -10.34
N GLU A 580 -1.46 41.64 -10.69
CA GLU A 580 -0.61 40.60 -10.10
C GLU A 580 0.43 40.13 -11.14
N VAL A 581 1.69 40.15 -10.68
CA VAL A 581 2.90 39.85 -11.44
C VAL A 581 3.04 38.34 -11.62
N THR A 582 3.21 37.91 -12.87
CA THR A 582 3.51 36.54 -13.29
C THR A 582 4.77 35.97 -12.63
N SER A 583 4.62 34.88 -11.86
CA SER A 583 5.72 33.97 -11.49
C SER A 583 5.50 32.59 -12.09
N ARG A 584 6.50 32.12 -12.85
CA ARG A 584 6.53 30.85 -13.60
C ARG A 584 6.44 29.64 -12.65
N SER A 585 5.40 28.81 -12.82
CA SER A 585 5.18 27.55 -12.11
C SER A 585 6.02 26.42 -12.73
N LEU A 586 6.86 25.79 -11.90
CA LEU A 586 7.61 24.57 -12.22
C LEU A 586 6.70 23.36 -12.00
N THR A 587 6.52 22.55 -13.05
CA THR A 587 5.66 21.37 -13.11
C THR A 587 6.06 20.28 -12.11
N LYS A 588 5.06 19.84 -11.33
CA LYS A 588 5.10 18.76 -10.32
C LYS A 588 5.37 17.38 -10.97
N PRO A 589 6.21 16.49 -10.40
CA PRO A 589 6.33 15.10 -10.84
C PRO A 589 5.07 14.28 -10.52
N LYS A 590 4.64 13.38 -11.43
CA LYS A 590 3.41 12.56 -11.33
C LYS A 590 3.70 11.17 -10.75
N ARG A 591 2.98 10.73 -9.69
CA ARG A 591 2.92 9.30 -9.28
C ARG A 591 2.26 8.45 -10.36
N PRO A 592 2.65 7.18 -10.53
CA PRO A 592 1.75 6.16 -11.07
C PRO A 592 0.50 6.09 -10.18
N ARG A 593 -0.66 6.36 -10.77
CA ARG A 593 -1.89 6.79 -10.09
C ARG A 593 -2.55 5.67 -9.27
N THR A 594 -2.71 5.92 -7.97
CA THR A 594 -3.78 5.36 -7.13
C THR A 594 -5.13 5.90 -7.64
N PHE A 595 -6.21 5.16 -7.46
CA PHE A 595 -7.49 5.43 -8.12
C PHE A 595 -8.06 6.81 -7.74
N SER A 596 -8.02 7.75 -8.68
CA SER A 596 -9.07 8.74 -8.89
C SER A 596 -9.16 9.07 -10.38
N CYS A 597 -10.25 8.64 -10.98
CA CYS A 597 -10.93 9.44 -11.97
C CYS A 597 -11.35 10.73 -11.24
N ASP A 598 -10.99 11.91 -11.77
CA ASP A 598 -11.19 13.28 -11.22
C ASP A 598 -9.97 13.68 -10.35
N GLU A 599 -9.07 14.60 -10.72
CA GLU A 599 -9.26 16.01 -11.12
C GLU A 599 -8.30 16.49 -12.24
N LEU A 600 -8.89 17.19 -13.20
CA LEU A 600 -8.32 18.39 -13.82
C LEU A 600 -9.16 19.59 -13.35
N ILE A 601 -8.98 20.02 -12.09
CA ILE A 601 -9.42 21.35 -11.62
C ILE A 601 -8.39 21.78 -10.55
N SER A 602 -7.23 22.32 -10.90
CA SER A 602 -7.09 23.77 -11.09
C SER A 602 -5.70 24.06 -11.69
N ASP A 603 -5.68 24.35 -13.00
CA ASP A 603 -4.74 25.28 -13.65
C ASP A 603 -4.99 25.46 -15.16
N SER A 604 -6.13 25.01 -15.70
CA SER A 604 -6.60 25.39 -17.04
C SER A 604 -7.94 26.12 -16.98
N MET A 605 -7.97 27.33 -16.42
CA MET A 605 -9.11 28.23 -16.62
C MET A 605 -9.19 28.82 -18.05
N ARG A 606 -8.36 28.35 -18.98
CA ARG A 606 -8.55 28.52 -20.43
C ARG A 606 -8.01 27.29 -21.16
N GLU A 607 -8.87 26.29 -21.39
CA GLU A 607 -8.96 25.43 -22.60
C GLU A 607 -9.49 24.01 -22.29
N SER A 608 -10.65 23.69 -22.89
CA SER A 608 -11.37 22.40 -23.00
C SER A 608 -12.14 21.86 -21.77
N ARG A 609 -13.48 21.84 -21.91
CA ARG A 609 -14.46 21.22 -21.00
C ARG A 609 -14.55 19.69 -21.28
N THR A 610 -13.72 18.85 -20.66
CA THR A 610 -13.84 17.38 -20.79
C THR A 610 -14.03 16.70 -19.43
N LEU A 611 -15.04 15.84 -19.34
CA LEU A 611 -15.33 15.02 -18.15
C LEU A 611 -14.20 14.00 -17.91
N PRO A 612 -13.90 13.67 -16.65
CA PRO A 612 -12.80 12.78 -16.26
C PRO A 612 -13.02 11.31 -16.68
N ASP A 613 -11.93 10.65 -17.13
CA ASP A 613 -11.93 9.31 -17.74
C ASP A 613 -12.01 8.19 -16.69
N ARG A 614 -13.02 7.31 -16.83
CA ARG A 614 -13.43 6.30 -15.83
C ARG A 614 -12.72 4.95 -15.97
N ASN A 615 -11.81 4.82 -16.93
CA ASN A 615 -11.09 3.58 -17.19
C ASN A 615 -9.84 3.46 -16.30
N PRO A 616 -9.38 2.23 -15.95
CA PRO A 616 -9.96 0.93 -16.28
C PRO A 616 -11.23 0.58 -15.47
N LEU A 617 -12.17 -0.12 -16.10
CA LEU A 617 -13.39 -0.60 -15.45
C LEU A 617 -13.27 -2.07 -15.04
N ALA A 618 -13.29 -2.34 -13.73
CA ALA A 618 -13.39 -3.70 -13.21
C ALA A 618 -14.82 -4.26 -13.40
N PRO A 619 -14.97 -5.58 -13.62
CA PRO A 619 -16.29 -6.20 -13.69
C PRO A 619 -17.02 -6.01 -12.35
N CYS A 620 -18.31 -5.64 -12.40
CA CYS A 620 -19.13 -5.59 -11.19
C CYS A 620 -19.31 -6.99 -10.58
N GLY A 621 -19.81 -7.10 -9.35
CA GLY A 621 -20.01 -8.39 -8.67
C GLY A 621 -20.79 -9.41 -9.52
N ALA A 622 -21.90 -9.01 -10.13
CA ALA A 622 -22.70 -9.89 -10.98
C ALA A 622 -21.99 -10.32 -12.28
N CYS A 623 -21.26 -9.40 -12.94
CA CYS A 623 -20.44 -9.74 -14.10
C CYS A 623 -19.31 -10.70 -13.70
N LYS A 624 -18.65 -10.44 -12.58
CA LYS A 624 -17.57 -11.29 -12.06
C LYS A 624 -18.04 -12.73 -11.88
N GLU A 625 -19.20 -12.95 -11.28
CA GLU A 625 -19.80 -14.29 -11.14
C GLU A 625 -19.99 -15.01 -12.48
N TRP A 626 -20.51 -14.30 -13.51
CA TRP A 626 -20.67 -14.88 -14.85
C TRP A 626 -19.33 -15.24 -15.48
N LEU A 627 -18.37 -14.31 -15.39
CA LEU A 627 -17.08 -14.48 -16.04
C LEU A 627 -16.23 -15.56 -15.34
N VAL A 628 -16.33 -15.71 -14.01
CA VAL A 628 -15.73 -16.84 -13.27
C VAL A 628 -16.31 -18.15 -13.78
N LYS A 629 -17.64 -18.28 -13.88
CA LYS A 629 -18.28 -19.50 -14.42
C LYS A 629 -17.88 -19.79 -15.85
N ILE A 630 -17.66 -18.77 -16.68
CA ILE A 630 -17.11 -18.98 -18.03
C ILE A 630 -15.68 -19.51 -17.94
N ALA A 631 -14.84 -18.88 -17.12
CA ALA A 631 -13.45 -19.25 -16.93
C ALA A 631 -13.26 -20.67 -16.34
N GLU A 632 -14.18 -21.16 -15.49
CA GLU A 632 -14.14 -22.54 -14.98
C GLU A 632 -14.13 -23.59 -16.12
N ALA A 633 -14.89 -23.33 -17.19
CA ALA A 633 -14.93 -24.19 -18.37
C ALA A 633 -13.92 -23.76 -19.46
N ASN A 634 -13.33 -22.57 -19.31
CA ASN A 634 -12.29 -22.04 -20.18
C ASN A 634 -11.21 -21.27 -19.40
N PRO A 635 -10.20 -21.95 -18.82
CA PRO A 635 -9.19 -21.30 -18.00
C PRO A 635 -8.35 -20.23 -18.74
N SER A 636 -8.32 -20.27 -20.08
CA SER A 636 -7.65 -19.27 -20.89
C SER A 636 -8.51 -18.04 -21.21
N PHE A 637 -9.72 -17.94 -20.64
CA PHE A 637 -10.59 -16.78 -20.80
C PHE A 637 -9.97 -15.53 -20.16
N ARG A 638 -9.96 -14.42 -20.90
CA ARG A 638 -9.33 -13.16 -20.48
C ARG A 638 -10.29 -11.99 -20.46
N VAL A 639 -10.14 -11.12 -19.46
CA VAL A 639 -10.81 -9.82 -19.40
C VAL A 639 -9.81 -8.73 -19.75
N ILE A 640 -10.17 -7.92 -20.75
CA ILE A 640 -9.36 -6.82 -21.23
C ILE A 640 -9.98 -5.51 -20.78
N THR A 641 -9.22 -4.68 -20.08
CA THR A 641 -9.64 -3.33 -19.67
C THR A 641 -8.63 -2.32 -20.15
N PHE A 642 -9.04 -1.07 -20.36
CA PHE A 642 -8.20 -0.05 -20.97
C PHE A 642 -7.69 0.96 -19.94
N ASP A 643 -6.57 1.61 -20.22
CA ASP A 643 -6.06 2.71 -19.39
C ASP A 643 -6.89 4.01 -19.53
N ASN A 644 -7.51 4.20 -20.69
CA ASN A 644 -8.32 5.37 -21.04
C ASN A 644 -9.25 5.07 -22.23
N ALA A 645 -10.16 6.00 -22.52
CA ALA A 645 -11.08 5.97 -23.66
C ALA A 645 -10.36 5.88 -25.03
N HIS A 646 -9.08 6.25 -25.12
CA HIS A 646 -8.32 6.17 -26.36
C HIS A 646 -7.82 4.74 -26.68
N CYS A 647 -7.91 3.81 -25.73
CA CYS A 647 -7.49 2.42 -25.89
C CYS A 647 -6.01 2.31 -26.31
N ARG A 648 -5.13 3.08 -25.67
CA ARG A 648 -3.68 3.10 -25.97
C ARG A 648 -2.94 1.96 -25.30
N HIS A 649 -3.36 1.58 -24.09
CA HIS A 649 -2.82 0.44 -23.37
C HIS A 649 -3.94 -0.42 -22.79
N VAL A 650 -3.62 -1.66 -22.51
CA VAL A 650 -4.57 -2.64 -21.96
C VAL A 650 -3.99 -3.36 -20.75
N TYR A 651 -4.87 -3.65 -19.81
CA TYR A 651 -4.66 -4.67 -18.79
C TYR A 651 -5.28 -5.97 -19.26
N ILE A 652 -4.53 -7.06 -19.12
CA ILE A 652 -4.97 -8.42 -19.49
C ILE A 652 -5.12 -9.20 -18.20
N ASN A 653 -6.35 -9.47 -17.78
CA ASN A 653 -6.63 -10.20 -16.54
C ASN A 653 -7.17 -11.60 -16.84
N GLN A 654 -6.54 -12.62 -16.27
CA GLN A 654 -7.17 -13.93 -16.10
C GLN A 654 -7.99 -13.90 -14.81
N ILE A 655 -9.20 -14.46 -14.86
CA ILE A 655 -10.16 -14.38 -13.74
C ILE A 655 -9.91 -15.45 -12.67
N ILE A 656 -9.35 -16.59 -13.08
CA ILE A 656 -9.05 -17.75 -12.23
C ILE A 656 -7.54 -17.93 -12.18
#